data_AF-A0A842V3T4-F1
#
_entry.id   AF-A0A842V3T4-F1
#
_cell.length_a   1.000
_cell.length_b   1.000
_cell.length_c   1.000
_cell.angle_alpha   90.00
_cell.angle_beta   90.00
_cell.angle_gamma   90.00
#
_symmetry.space_group_name_H-M   'P 1'
#
loop_
_entity.id
_entity.type
_entity.pdbx_description
1 polymer ?
#
loop_
_entity_poly.entity_id
_entity_poly.type
_entity_poly.pdbx_seq_one_letter_code
_entity_poly.pdbx_strand_id
1 'polypeptide(L)'
;MADASSNKDDDVLGPPPLPDEGREGFFSRLLKKNPKDKESEKNADDKPESSRSVSSKDSENKTSGEDLSEPSKPVSSEKDIKNKEKLLKELSEEIDKKRNQLVRKEEELIKKSKELEKKEESLRKISESPKNKKEYQKELESLQKKLEEIKEEISKREAQLSDLEKEHKQIKKEVPKKEKALSNKQKLLIKLSDKLKDKEDKLNKKENHLMSKEEELEKRSAELDQREKEFNKTYSRSKKEISSSQKQKNSIAKEVEALKLQKKKLEEDVEKNRSIMKESVRFLRRERMLIQEKQRELAEREEKIINNKELNDQFRQKLDEKQKYLLDKETKLNKKEAELSDKEKEIKRMEKSAKKTIQSIDKDILDLQNKKEKLKKDIEDKSNYVSDLEQKEKELNDKETEVIEKVRDLEQDISDLKTKEDEVRSLVNHMEKDKKDLEEREEKILNAIDKLEEKEKEINSKEKTLHGREKSVEALEKEWKKKVQEAEKKLKKASEAKELKASIKSLKSSRIKIKKDMENEIKSLENEIKRRADQLSEIKEMEDKENKLKEKQDMLDKKEEMLEKGIEELKKEEGMLKKKAYRVPVSELEMKGTSGVVEEASKAEKSSTLTIYNLIEQARNLISENNYDEAKNMYSRIQKLYSQLLDIEDKKKVYYEIMELKTDIELGMLG
;
A
#
# COMPACT_ATOMS: atom_id res chain seq x y z
N MET A 1 -60.75 41.10 81.33
CA MET A 1 -62.19 41.15 81.00
C MET A 1 -62.25 40.90 79.49
N ALA A 2 -62.66 39.69 79.07
CA ALA A 2 -64.07 39.26 78.95
C ALA A 2 -64.52 39.50 77.48
N ASP A 3 -65.04 38.53 76.71
CA ASP A 3 -65.40 37.13 76.99
C ASP A 3 -65.25 36.23 75.73
N ALA A 4 -65.46 34.92 75.91
CA ALA A 4 -65.92 33.88 74.94
C ALA A 4 -65.22 33.76 73.55
N SER A 5 -64.74 32.60 73.06
CA SER A 5 -65.34 31.26 72.96
C SER A 5 -66.62 31.24 72.08
N SER A 6 -66.93 30.24 71.26
CA SER A 6 -66.27 28.98 70.84
C SER A 6 -66.97 28.44 69.58
N ASN A 7 -66.54 27.28 69.05
CA ASN A 7 -67.18 26.49 67.97
C ASN A 7 -67.05 27.10 66.54
N LYS A 8 -66.93 26.30 65.48
CA LYS A 8 -66.97 24.83 65.29
C LYS A 8 -66.24 24.46 64.00
N ASP A 9 -65.84 23.19 63.85
CA ASP A 9 -66.16 22.31 62.70
C ASP A 9 -65.20 21.09 62.67
N ASP A 10 -65.73 19.94 63.06
CA ASP A 10 -65.17 18.62 62.75
C ASP A 10 -65.78 18.12 61.41
N ASP A 11 -65.02 17.36 60.62
CA ASP A 11 -65.38 16.05 60.02
C ASP A 11 -64.76 15.73 58.62
N VAL A 12 -64.84 14.45 58.27
CA VAL A 12 -64.69 13.81 56.93
C VAL A 12 -63.27 13.65 56.34
N LEU A 13 -62.60 12.59 56.81
CA LEU A 13 -61.94 11.52 56.04
C LEU A 13 -61.80 11.66 54.50
N GLY A 14 -60.58 11.46 53.98
CA GLY A 14 -60.35 11.14 52.56
C GLY A 14 -58.93 10.62 52.26
N PRO A 15 -58.74 9.36 51.78
CA PRO A 15 -57.45 8.86 51.31
C PRO A 15 -57.12 9.37 49.88
N PRO A 16 -55.84 9.37 49.46
CA PRO A 16 -55.41 9.99 48.20
C PRO A 16 -55.82 9.18 46.96
N PRO A 17 -56.11 9.83 45.82
CA PRO A 17 -56.35 9.16 44.55
C PRO A 17 -55.05 8.57 43.95
N LEU A 18 -55.18 7.39 43.36
CA LEU A 18 -54.16 6.73 42.52
C LEU A 18 -54.58 6.84 41.02
N PRO A 19 -53.72 6.46 40.05
CA PRO A 19 -53.65 7.18 38.79
C PRO A 19 -54.79 6.85 37.81
N ASP A 20 -55.14 7.86 37.02
CA ASP A 20 -56.09 7.73 35.91
C ASP A 20 -55.42 7.02 34.71
N GLU A 21 -56.12 6.05 34.13
CA GLU A 21 -55.66 5.32 32.95
C GLU A 21 -56.03 6.07 31.65
N GLY A 22 -55.34 5.75 30.54
CA GLY A 22 -55.86 6.07 29.21
C GLY A 22 -55.10 7.15 28.40
N ARG A 23 -53.91 6.78 27.92
CA ARG A 23 -53.50 7.16 26.55
C ARG A 23 -52.91 5.96 25.82
N GLU A 24 -53.76 5.31 25.02
CA GLU A 24 -53.30 4.36 24.00
C GLU A 24 -52.47 5.05 22.92
N GLY A 25 -51.62 4.26 22.25
CA GLY A 25 -51.03 4.62 20.95
C GLY A 25 -49.54 4.96 20.98
N PHE A 26 -48.72 4.05 20.46
CA PHE A 26 -48.02 4.29 19.17
C PHE A 26 -47.24 3.05 18.66
N PHE A 27 -46.98 2.04 19.51
CA PHE A 27 -46.07 0.92 19.20
C PHE A 27 -46.73 -0.35 18.63
N SER A 28 -48.04 -0.36 18.36
CA SER A 28 -48.81 -1.58 18.09
C SER A 28 -48.88 -2.05 16.62
N ARG A 29 -48.05 -1.52 15.70
CA ARG A 29 -48.02 -1.93 14.28
C ARG A 29 -46.64 -1.84 13.62
N LEU A 30 -45.81 -2.89 13.74
CA LEU A 30 -45.01 -3.41 12.61
C LEU A 30 -44.32 -4.77 12.94
N LEU A 31 -45.04 -5.91 12.86
CA LEU A 31 -44.43 -7.24 12.66
C LEU A 31 -45.48 -8.36 12.47
N LYS A 32 -45.82 -8.72 11.21
CA LYS A 32 -45.90 -10.11 10.68
C LYS A 32 -46.63 -10.22 9.32
N LYS A 33 -46.06 -11.11 8.49
CA LYS A 33 -46.70 -11.95 7.43
C LYS A 33 -47.22 -11.31 6.13
N ASN A 34 -46.43 -11.56 5.07
CA ASN A 34 -46.85 -12.04 3.73
C ASN A 34 -48.01 -13.10 3.81
N PRO A 35 -48.81 -13.37 2.75
CA PRO A 35 -48.33 -13.42 1.35
C PRO A 35 -49.33 -13.11 0.17
N LYS A 36 -48.76 -13.18 -1.04
CA LYS A 36 -49.31 -13.74 -2.30
C LYS A 36 -50.32 -12.97 -3.19
N ASP A 37 -50.00 -13.07 -4.49
CA ASP A 37 -50.85 -13.33 -5.66
C ASP A 37 -51.72 -12.22 -6.35
N LYS A 38 -51.37 -12.01 -7.63
CA LYS A 38 -52.22 -11.86 -8.84
C LYS A 38 -52.86 -10.51 -9.23
N GLU A 39 -52.84 -10.27 -10.57
CA GLU A 39 -53.87 -9.69 -11.48
C GLU A 39 -54.69 -8.44 -11.05
N SER A 40 -55.08 -7.46 -11.90
CA SER A 40 -54.87 -7.06 -13.32
C SER A 40 -55.62 -5.70 -13.51
N GLU A 41 -55.77 -4.98 -14.65
CA GLU A 41 -55.39 -5.05 -16.08
C GLU A 41 -55.64 -3.66 -16.74
N LYS A 42 -55.12 -3.38 -17.96
CA LYS A 42 -55.58 -2.31 -18.91
C LYS A 42 -55.41 -0.84 -18.44
N ASN A 43 -55.45 0.24 -19.24
CA ASN A 43 -55.47 0.55 -20.70
C ASN A 43 -54.96 2.03 -20.85
N ALA A 44 -54.64 2.65 -22.00
CA ALA A 44 -54.27 2.24 -23.36
C ALA A 44 -53.78 3.50 -24.14
N ASP A 45 -53.30 3.31 -25.39
CA ASP A 45 -53.07 4.32 -26.44
C ASP A 45 -51.95 5.38 -26.18
N ASP A 46 -51.23 5.92 -27.17
CA ASP A 46 -51.56 6.09 -28.60
C ASP A 46 -50.45 5.63 -29.60
N LYS A 47 -50.68 5.84 -30.91
CA LYS A 47 -50.02 5.28 -32.11
C LYS A 47 -49.73 6.41 -33.15
N PRO A 48 -49.36 6.17 -34.44
CA PRO A 48 -48.60 5.09 -35.10
C PRO A 48 -47.47 5.65 -36.04
N GLU A 49 -47.02 4.82 -37.01
CA GLU A 49 -46.26 5.18 -38.25
C GLU A 49 -44.75 5.48 -38.14
N SER A 50 -43.90 5.22 -39.15
CA SER A 50 -43.96 4.37 -40.37
C SER A 50 -42.54 4.32 -40.99
N SER A 51 -42.00 3.24 -41.57
CA SER A 51 -42.37 1.81 -41.66
C SER A 51 -41.04 0.98 -41.70
N ARG A 52 -40.69 -0.05 -42.49
CA ARG A 52 -41.26 -0.82 -43.63
C ARG A 52 -40.45 -2.12 -43.80
N SER A 53 -41.00 -3.19 -44.39
CA SER A 53 -40.29 -4.45 -44.66
C SER A 53 -40.87 -5.25 -45.84
N VAL A 54 -40.01 -5.97 -46.58
CA VAL A 54 -40.28 -6.85 -47.75
C VAL A 54 -39.08 -7.80 -47.87
N SER A 55 -39.16 -9.12 -48.11
CA SER A 55 -40.25 -10.10 -47.92
C SER A 55 -39.66 -11.53 -47.82
N SER A 56 -40.49 -12.53 -47.53
CA SER A 56 -40.17 -13.97 -47.43
C SER A 56 -40.58 -14.77 -48.69
N LYS A 57 -40.10 -16.03 -48.83
CA LYS A 57 -40.92 -17.26 -49.02
C LYS A 57 -40.12 -18.56 -49.34
N ASP A 58 -40.48 -19.63 -48.61
CA ASP A 58 -40.78 -21.02 -49.05
C ASP A 58 -39.66 -21.91 -49.68
N SER A 59 -39.56 -23.24 -49.46
CA SER A 59 -40.26 -24.22 -48.59
C SER A 59 -39.58 -25.62 -48.59
N GLU A 60 -39.72 -26.40 -47.50
CA GLU A 60 -39.54 -27.89 -47.41
C GLU A 60 -38.11 -28.50 -47.63
N ASN A 61 -37.75 -29.73 -47.21
CA ASN A 61 -38.41 -30.81 -46.42
C ASN A 61 -37.40 -31.61 -45.53
N LYS A 62 -37.86 -32.70 -44.90
CA LYS A 62 -37.16 -33.70 -44.03
C LYS A 62 -36.19 -34.61 -44.86
N THR A 63 -35.38 -35.57 -44.34
CA THR A 63 -35.44 -36.41 -43.11
C THR A 63 -34.05 -36.97 -42.72
N SER A 64 -33.96 -37.73 -41.63
CA SER A 64 -32.78 -38.46 -41.11
C SER A 64 -32.45 -39.78 -41.83
N GLY A 65 -31.21 -40.28 -41.69
CA GLY A 65 -30.94 -41.74 -41.74
C GLY A 65 -29.55 -42.20 -42.22
N GLU A 66 -28.88 -42.99 -41.37
CA GLU A 66 -28.13 -44.23 -41.67
C GLU A 66 -27.09 -44.32 -42.81
N ASP A 67 -25.81 -44.33 -42.38
CA ASP A 67 -24.84 -45.44 -42.48
C ASP A 67 -24.14 -45.89 -43.81
N LEU A 68 -22.91 -46.40 -43.61
CA LEU A 68 -22.03 -47.25 -44.44
C LEU A 68 -21.44 -46.78 -45.80
N SER A 69 -20.14 -47.10 -45.93
CA SER A 69 -19.32 -47.40 -47.14
C SER A 69 -18.65 -46.27 -47.97
N GLU A 70 -17.37 -46.50 -48.27
CA GLU A 70 -16.55 -45.84 -49.31
C GLU A 70 -16.85 -46.46 -50.71
N PRO A 71 -16.27 -46.02 -51.86
CA PRO A 71 -15.21 -45.01 -52.05
C PRO A 71 -15.34 -44.03 -53.26
N SER A 72 -14.38 -43.11 -53.32
CA SER A 72 -13.83 -42.42 -54.51
C SER A 72 -14.59 -41.23 -55.15
N LYS A 73 -13.92 -40.06 -55.16
CA LYS A 73 -13.76 -39.04 -56.25
C LYS A 73 -13.62 -37.61 -55.70
N PRO A 74 -12.55 -36.87 -56.06
CA PRO A 74 -12.52 -35.41 -55.95
C PRO A 74 -12.79 -34.76 -57.32
N VAL A 75 -13.79 -33.86 -57.41
CA VAL A 75 -14.10 -33.09 -58.64
C VAL A 75 -14.28 -31.61 -58.30
N SER A 76 -13.31 -30.78 -58.69
CA SER A 76 -13.45 -29.31 -58.73
C SER A 76 -12.36 -28.63 -59.58
N SER A 77 -12.04 -29.22 -60.74
CA SER A 77 -10.93 -28.79 -61.62
C SER A 77 -11.36 -27.98 -62.85
N GLU A 78 -12.66 -27.77 -63.06
CA GLU A 78 -13.22 -27.40 -64.36
C GLU A 78 -12.81 -25.99 -64.88
N LYS A 79 -12.60 -25.01 -64.00
CA LYS A 79 -12.08 -23.68 -64.40
C LYS A 79 -10.61 -23.71 -64.78
N ASP A 80 -9.79 -24.48 -64.05
CA ASP A 80 -8.36 -24.64 -64.36
C ASP A 80 -8.15 -25.52 -65.59
N ILE A 81 -9.04 -26.49 -65.85
CA ILE A 81 -9.07 -27.25 -67.09
C ILE A 81 -9.42 -26.31 -68.26
N LYS A 82 -10.52 -25.54 -68.21
CA LYS A 82 -10.90 -24.64 -69.32
C LYS A 82 -9.82 -23.61 -69.68
N ASN A 83 -9.10 -23.07 -68.70
CA ASN A 83 -7.95 -22.19 -68.96
C ASN A 83 -6.74 -22.93 -69.57
N LYS A 84 -6.46 -24.16 -69.14
CA LYS A 84 -5.40 -25.01 -69.73
C LYS A 84 -5.77 -25.51 -71.13
N GLU A 85 -7.04 -25.82 -71.39
CA GLU A 85 -7.57 -26.16 -72.72
C GLU A 85 -7.46 -24.99 -73.68
N LYS A 86 -7.72 -23.75 -73.23
CA LYS A 86 -7.55 -22.56 -74.07
C LYS A 86 -6.07 -22.36 -74.44
N LEU A 87 -5.18 -22.44 -73.46
CA LEU A 87 -3.72 -22.38 -73.70
C LEU A 87 -3.21 -23.52 -74.58
N LEU A 88 -3.76 -24.74 -74.44
CA LEU A 88 -3.44 -25.87 -75.30
C LEU A 88 -3.93 -25.68 -76.74
N LYS A 89 -5.10 -25.05 -76.95
CA LYS A 89 -5.58 -24.69 -78.29
C LYS A 89 -4.72 -23.60 -78.93
N GLU A 90 -4.38 -22.55 -78.18
CA GLU A 90 -3.49 -21.47 -78.65
C GLU A 90 -2.09 -22.02 -79.02
N LEU A 91 -1.53 -22.91 -78.20
CA LEU A 91 -0.27 -23.62 -78.50
C LEU A 91 -0.41 -24.61 -79.68
N SER A 92 -1.53 -25.33 -79.81
CA SER A 92 -1.78 -26.22 -80.96
C SER A 92 -1.82 -25.41 -82.25
N GLU A 93 -2.56 -24.32 -82.28
CA GLU A 93 -2.63 -23.44 -83.44
C GLU A 93 -1.26 -22.83 -83.79
N GLU A 94 -0.42 -22.47 -82.82
CA GLU A 94 0.92 -21.96 -83.09
C GLU A 94 1.86 -23.07 -83.61
N ILE A 95 1.75 -24.28 -83.07
CA ILE A 95 2.45 -25.47 -83.58
C ILE A 95 2.03 -25.73 -85.04
N ASP A 96 0.74 -25.74 -85.35
CA ASP A 96 0.24 -25.98 -86.71
C ASP A 96 0.60 -24.83 -87.67
N LYS A 97 0.61 -23.57 -87.21
CA LYS A 97 1.14 -22.43 -87.99
C LYS A 97 2.63 -22.63 -88.31
N LYS A 98 3.45 -23.06 -87.34
CA LYS A 98 4.88 -23.37 -87.54
C LYS A 98 5.11 -24.61 -88.41
N ARG A 99 4.27 -25.64 -88.28
CA ARG A 99 4.30 -26.86 -89.09
C ARG A 99 3.98 -26.56 -90.57
N ASN A 100 2.96 -25.74 -90.82
CA ASN A 100 2.62 -25.26 -92.16
C ASN A 100 3.71 -24.32 -92.75
N GLN A 101 4.43 -23.55 -91.93
CA GLN A 101 5.61 -22.80 -92.39
C GLN A 101 6.79 -23.73 -92.74
N LEU A 102 6.97 -24.84 -92.02
CA LEU A 102 7.95 -25.87 -92.33
C LEU A 102 7.62 -26.57 -93.66
N VAL A 103 6.39 -27.08 -93.82
CA VAL A 103 5.93 -27.73 -95.07
C VAL A 103 6.09 -26.80 -96.28
N ARG A 104 5.78 -25.51 -96.16
CA ARG A 104 6.02 -24.53 -97.24
C ARG A 104 7.51 -24.36 -97.59
N LYS A 105 8.41 -24.39 -96.59
CA LYS A 105 9.85 -24.34 -96.81
C LYS A 105 10.40 -25.65 -97.41
N GLU A 106 9.84 -26.79 -97.02
CA GLU A 106 10.14 -28.09 -97.62
C GLU A 106 9.67 -28.14 -99.08
N GLU A 107 8.46 -27.65 -99.39
CA GLU A 107 7.99 -27.47 -100.76
C GLU A 107 8.87 -26.51 -101.59
N GLU A 108 9.32 -25.40 -101.02
CA GLU A 108 10.27 -24.49 -101.69
C GLU A 108 11.62 -25.16 -101.94
N LEU A 109 12.12 -25.97 -101.00
CA LEU A 109 13.35 -26.74 -101.17
C LEU A 109 13.19 -27.85 -102.22
N ILE A 110 12.05 -28.54 -102.27
CA ILE A 110 11.72 -29.55 -103.29
C ILE A 110 11.52 -28.90 -104.67
N LYS A 111 10.98 -27.68 -104.74
CA LYS A 111 10.93 -26.89 -105.99
C LYS A 111 12.35 -26.52 -106.43
N LYS A 112 13.19 -26.00 -105.54
CA LYS A 112 14.60 -25.67 -105.81
C LYS A 112 15.46 -26.90 -106.18
N SER A 113 15.24 -28.06 -105.56
CA SER A 113 15.94 -29.29 -105.94
C SER A 113 15.53 -29.74 -107.34
N LYS A 114 14.23 -29.70 -107.68
CA LYS A 114 13.73 -30.03 -109.02
C LYS A 114 14.14 -29.02 -110.09
N GLU A 115 14.36 -27.76 -109.72
CA GLU A 115 14.99 -26.76 -110.60
C GLU A 115 16.49 -27.02 -110.80
N LEU A 116 17.20 -27.46 -109.77
CA LEU A 116 18.60 -27.88 -109.87
C LEU A 116 18.75 -29.16 -110.71
N GLU A 117 17.93 -30.20 -110.48
CA GLU A 117 17.88 -31.41 -111.31
C GLU A 117 17.62 -31.07 -112.78
N LYS A 118 16.65 -30.19 -113.08
CA LYS A 118 16.38 -29.72 -114.44
C LYS A 118 17.53 -28.93 -115.05
N LYS A 119 18.27 -28.14 -114.25
CA LYS A 119 19.48 -27.44 -114.72
C LYS A 119 20.63 -28.42 -114.97
N GLU A 120 20.84 -29.40 -114.11
CA GLU A 120 21.86 -30.43 -114.27
C GLU A 120 21.57 -31.33 -115.48
N GLU A 121 20.30 -31.70 -115.69
CA GLU A 121 19.85 -32.44 -116.88
C GLU A 121 19.96 -31.59 -118.16
N SER A 122 19.77 -30.28 -118.07
CA SER A 122 20.04 -29.35 -119.18
C SER A 122 21.53 -29.25 -119.49
N LEU A 123 22.40 -29.21 -118.47
CA LEU A 123 23.86 -29.22 -118.63
C LEU A 123 24.35 -30.54 -119.25
N ARG A 124 23.76 -31.68 -118.87
CA ARG A 124 24.01 -32.99 -119.52
C ARG A 124 23.58 -33.03 -120.99
N LYS A 125 22.64 -32.17 -121.42
CA LYS A 125 22.22 -32.02 -122.82
C LYS A 125 23.06 -30.98 -123.60
N ILE A 126 23.99 -30.29 -122.94
CA ILE A 126 24.90 -29.30 -123.54
C ILE A 126 26.34 -29.84 -123.66
N SER A 127 26.68 -30.94 -122.97
CA SER A 127 28.05 -31.51 -122.93
C SER A 127 28.58 -32.09 -124.25
N GLU A 128 27.82 -32.09 -125.34
CA GLU A 128 28.25 -32.57 -126.67
C GLU A 128 28.78 -31.47 -127.60
N SER A 129 28.86 -30.20 -127.16
CA SER A 129 29.43 -29.09 -127.94
C SER A 129 30.67 -28.46 -127.27
N PRO A 130 31.87 -28.48 -127.90
CA PRO A 130 33.13 -28.19 -127.21
C PRO A 130 33.48 -26.69 -127.07
N LYS A 131 32.49 -25.81 -126.82
CA LYS A 131 32.71 -24.36 -126.62
C LYS A 131 31.86 -23.80 -125.45
N ASN A 132 32.37 -23.98 -124.22
CA ASN A 132 32.32 -23.03 -123.06
C ASN A 132 32.77 -23.66 -121.71
N LYS A 133 33.62 -24.70 -121.74
CA LYS A 133 34.09 -25.46 -120.55
C LYS A 133 34.61 -24.60 -119.38
N LYS A 134 35.20 -23.43 -119.65
CA LYS A 134 35.74 -22.51 -118.62
C LYS A 134 34.68 -21.72 -117.84
N GLU A 135 33.50 -21.49 -118.38
CA GLU A 135 32.43 -20.78 -117.66
C GLU A 135 31.74 -21.72 -116.68
N TYR A 136 31.38 -22.92 -117.15
CA TYR A 136 30.80 -23.96 -116.29
C TYR A 136 31.74 -24.40 -115.16
N GLN A 137 33.07 -24.40 -115.36
CA GLN A 137 34.01 -24.62 -114.24
C GLN A 137 33.91 -23.53 -113.17
N LYS A 138 33.86 -22.24 -113.54
CA LYS A 138 33.69 -21.14 -112.58
C LYS A 138 32.34 -21.19 -111.87
N GLU A 139 31.27 -21.52 -112.61
CA GLU A 139 29.93 -21.62 -112.04
C GLU A 139 29.86 -22.79 -111.03
N LEU A 140 30.44 -23.94 -111.37
CA LEU A 140 30.53 -25.12 -110.50
C LEU A 140 31.41 -24.88 -109.27
N GLU A 141 32.56 -24.21 -109.40
CA GLU A 141 33.37 -23.74 -108.26
C GLU A 141 32.57 -22.78 -107.35
N SER A 142 31.74 -21.89 -107.93
CA SER A 142 30.91 -20.96 -107.16
C SER A 142 29.77 -21.67 -106.41
N LEU A 143 29.23 -22.75 -106.98
CA LEU A 143 28.22 -23.60 -106.36
C LEU A 143 28.84 -24.48 -105.26
N GLN A 144 30.05 -25.00 -105.46
CA GLN A 144 30.80 -25.73 -104.44
C GLN A 144 31.10 -24.84 -103.22
N LYS A 145 31.56 -23.60 -103.42
CA LYS A 145 31.75 -22.63 -102.32
C LYS A 145 30.48 -22.38 -101.52
N LYS A 146 29.35 -22.10 -102.19
CA LYS A 146 28.05 -21.91 -101.53
C LYS A 146 27.58 -23.16 -100.78
N LEU A 147 27.87 -24.36 -101.32
CA LEU A 147 27.52 -25.62 -100.68
C LEU A 147 28.32 -25.83 -99.39
N GLU A 148 29.60 -25.47 -99.37
CA GLU A 148 30.45 -25.54 -98.17
C GLU A 148 30.11 -24.44 -97.14
N GLU A 149 29.80 -23.21 -97.58
CA GLU A 149 29.24 -22.14 -96.74
C GLU A 149 27.94 -22.59 -96.05
N ILE A 150 27.05 -23.26 -96.78
CA ILE A 150 25.78 -23.80 -96.24
C ILE A 150 26.05 -24.96 -95.25
N LYS A 151 26.99 -25.86 -95.53
CA LYS A 151 27.40 -26.91 -94.56
C LYS A 151 27.94 -26.30 -93.26
N GLU A 152 28.80 -25.29 -93.37
CA GLU A 152 29.31 -24.57 -92.20
C GLU A 152 28.18 -23.91 -91.41
N GLU A 153 27.20 -23.29 -92.08
CA GLU A 153 26.07 -22.66 -91.40
C GLU A 153 25.14 -23.70 -90.74
N ILE A 154 24.91 -24.85 -91.39
CA ILE A 154 24.19 -25.98 -90.79
C ILE A 154 24.92 -26.46 -89.53
N SER A 155 26.22 -26.73 -89.60
CA SER A 155 27.01 -27.20 -88.44
C SER A 155 26.99 -26.19 -87.27
N LYS A 156 27.09 -24.88 -87.57
CA LYS A 156 26.96 -23.81 -86.57
C LYS A 156 25.57 -23.78 -85.92
N ARG A 157 24.50 -24.03 -86.67
CA ARG A 157 23.12 -24.12 -86.16
C ARG A 157 22.84 -25.42 -85.39
N GLU A 158 23.45 -26.52 -85.77
CA GLU A 158 23.38 -27.81 -85.05
C GLU A 158 24.09 -27.71 -83.68
N ALA A 159 25.24 -27.03 -83.61
CA ALA A 159 25.89 -26.71 -82.34
C ALA A 159 24.99 -25.83 -81.44
N GLN A 160 24.38 -24.77 -81.98
CA GLN A 160 23.43 -23.93 -81.26
C GLN A 160 22.20 -24.72 -80.76
N LEU A 161 21.64 -25.63 -81.57
CA LEU A 161 20.56 -26.53 -81.15
C LEU A 161 21.00 -27.48 -80.02
N SER A 162 22.21 -28.03 -80.10
CA SER A 162 22.80 -28.87 -79.06
C SER A 162 22.90 -28.14 -77.71
N ASP A 163 23.32 -26.87 -77.72
CA ASP A 163 23.42 -26.06 -76.49
C ASP A 163 22.06 -25.62 -75.95
N LEU A 164 21.14 -25.17 -76.82
CA LEU A 164 19.75 -24.88 -76.42
C LEU A 164 19.03 -26.12 -75.85
N GLU A 165 19.33 -27.32 -76.35
CA GLU A 165 18.85 -28.57 -75.76
C GLU A 165 19.44 -28.82 -74.36
N LYS A 166 20.72 -28.51 -74.12
CA LYS A 166 21.35 -28.62 -72.80
C LYS A 166 20.70 -27.65 -71.81
N GLU A 167 20.50 -26.40 -72.21
CA GLU A 167 19.79 -25.39 -71.41
C GLU A 167 18.35 -25.82 -71.10
N HIS A 168 17.59 -26.26 -72.10
CA HIS A 168 16.23 -26.75 -71.88
C HIS A 168 16.19 -27.98 -70.95
N LYS A 169 17.16 -28.90 -71.06
CA LYS A 169 17.34 -30.04 -70.14
C LYS A 169 17.73 -29.60 -68.71
N GLN A 170 18.38 -28.45 -68.52
CA GLN A 170 18.62 -27.85 -67.21
C GLN A 170 17.35 -27.17 -66.66
N ILE A 171 16.69 -26.32 -67.44
CA ILE A 171 15.44 -25.63 -67.07
C ILE A 171 14.37 -26.64 -66.65
N LYS A 172 14.21 -27.74 -67.42
CA LYS A 172 13.29 -28.85 -67.10
C LYS A 172 13.62 -29.57 -65.78
N LYS A 173 14.86 -29.49 -65.29
CA LYS A 173 15.27 -29.99 -63.95
C LYS A 173 15.10 -28.93 -62.85
N GLU A 174 15.02 -27.65 -63.18
CA GLU A 174 14.81 -26.56 -62.22
C GLU A 174 13.34 -26.31 -61.88
N VAL A 175 12.45 -26.32 -62.88
CA VAL A 175 11.01 -26.07 -62.71
C VAL A 175 10.41 -26.88 -61.54
N PRO A 176 10.55 -28.22 -61.46
CA PRO A 176 9.99 -29.00 -60.35
C PRO A 176 10.65 -28.73 -58.99
N LYS A 177 11.86 -28.15 -58.94
CA LYS A 177 12.46 -27.67 -57.67
C LYS A 177 11.80 -26.36 -57.23
N LYS A 178 11.59 -25.43 -58.18
CA LYS A 178 10.93 -24.14 -57.97
C LYS A 178 9.46 -24.32 -57.58
N GLU A 179 8.73 -25.25 -58.20
CA GLU A 179 7.36 -25.64 -57.85
C GLU A 179 7.27 -26.24 -56.43
N LYS A 180 8.16 -27.17 -56.07
CA LYS A 180 8.22 -27.73 -54.69
C LYS A 180 8.51 -26.64 -53.65
N ALA A 181 9.40 -25.69 -53.97
CA ALA A 181 9.67 -24.55 -53.10
C ALA A 181 8.44 -23.61 -52.97
N LEU A 182 7.69 -23.38 -54.05
CA LEU A 182 6.45 -22.60 -54.03
C LEU A 182 5.36 -23.27 -53.20
N SER A 183 5.13 -24.57 -53.39
CA SER A 183 4.16 -25.36 -52.59
C SER A 183 4.50 -25.34 -51.10
N ASN A 184 5.78 -25.46 -50.74
CA ASN A 184 6.22 -25.36 -49.35
C ASN A 184 6.02 -23.95 -48.77
N LYS A 185 6.24 -22.88 -49.56
CA LYS A 185 5.91 -21.50 -49.15
C LYS A 185 4.40 -21.32 -48.94
N GLN A 186 3.55 -21.82 -49.84
CA GLN A 186 2.09 -21.78 -49.69
C GLN A 186 1.63 -22.49 -48.41
N LYS A 187 2.14 -23.70 -48.13
CA LYS A 187 1.85 -24.45 -46.90
C LYS A 187 2.29 -23.72 -45.62
N LEU A 188 3.39 -22.97 -45.67
CA LEU A 188 3.81 -22.11 -44.55
C LEU A 188 2.91 -20.88 -44.41
N LEU A 189 2.47 -20.29 -45.50
CA LEU A 189 1.59 -19.10 -45.52
C LEU A 189 0.22 -19.43 -44.92
N ILE A 190 -0.37 -20.57 -45.29
CA ILE A 190 -1.60 -21.12 -44.67
C ILE A 190 -1.39 -21.30 -43.16
N LYS A 191 -0.35 -22.03 -42.74
CA LYS A 191 -0.02 -22.24 -41.31
C LYS A 191 0.28 -20.95 -40.51
N LEU A 192 0.57 -19.83 -41.18
CA LEU A 192 0.71 -18.52 -40.56
C LEU A 192 -0.64 -17.79 -40.49
N SER A 193 -1.48 -17.91 -41.53
CA SER A 193 -2.86 -17.41 -41.54
C SER A 193 -3.69 -18.06 -40.43
N ASP A 194 -3.63 -19.39 -40.30
CA ASP A 194 -4.29 -20.14 -39.23
C ASP A 194 -3.86 -19.60 -37.85
N LYS A 195 -2.55 -19.41 -37.64
CA LYS A 195 -1.97 -18.86 -36.40
C LYS A 195 -2.25 -17.38 -36.14
N LEU A 196 -2.70 -16.62 -37.14
CA LEU A 196 -3.17 -15.25 -36.96
C LEU A 196 -4.62 -15.26 -36.51
N LYS A 197 -5.50 -16.03 -37.18
CA LYS A 197 -6.89 -16.22 -36.77
C LYS A 197 -7.00 -16.81 -35.37
N ASP A 198 -6.16 -17.79 -35.06
CA ASP A 198 -6.05 -18.43 -33.75
C ASP A 198 -5.57 -17.46 -32.64
N LYS A 199 -4.96 -16.31 -33.00
CA LYS A 199 -4.64 -15.21 -32.08
C LYS A 199 -5.76 -14.18 -31.99
N GLU A 200 -6.39 -13.85 -33.12
CA GLU A 200 -7.54 -12.96 -33.23
C GLU A 200 -8.70 -13.47 -32.35
N ASP A 201 -9.08 -14.75 -32.48
CA ASP A 201 -10.06 -15.41 -31.62
C ASP A 201 -9.68 -15.36 -30.12
N LYS A 202 -8.38 -15.40 -29.79
CA LYS A 202 -7.86 -15.31 -28.42
C LYS A 202 -7.75 -13.86 -27.92
N LEU A 203 -7.79 -12.87 -28.80
CA LEU A 203 -7.78 -11.44 -28.48
C LEU A 203 -9.22 -10.97 -28.24
N ASN A 204 -10.14 -11.29 -29.15
CA ASN A 204 -11.57 -11.01 -29.03
C ASN A 204 -12.15 -11.64 -27.75
N LYS A 205 -11.72 -12.86 -27.38
CA LYS A 205 -12.10 -13.50 -26.09
C LYS A 205 -11.56 -12.78 -24.85
N LYS A 206 -10.44 -12.05 -24.95
CA LYS A 206 -9.93 -11.21 -23.86
C LYS A 206 -10.63 -9.86 -23.80
N GLU A 207 -10.92 -9.28 -24.95
CA GLU A 207 -11.66 -8.02 -25.10
C GLU A 207 -13.07 -8.14 -24.49
N ASN A 208 -13.82 -9.19 -24.84
CA ASN A 208 -15.11 -9.50 -24.22
C ASN A 208 -15.02 -9.72 -22.69
N HIS A 209 -13.91 -10.27 -22.20
CA HIS A 209 -13.67 -10.44 -20.75
C HIS A 209 -13.22 -9.15 -20.04
N LEU A 210 -12.69 -8.17 -20.77
CA LEU A 210 -12.42 -6.82 -20.26
C LEU A 210 -13.73 -6.02 -20.20
N MET A 211 -14.51 -6.00 -21.28
CA MET A 211 -15.85 -5.38 -21.31
C MET A 211 -16.74 -5.87 -20.16
N SER A 212 -16.83 -7.19 -19.96
CA SER A 212 -17.58 -7.79 -18.84
C SER A 212 -17.08 -7.36 -17.45
N LYS A 213 -15.81 -6.97 -17.31
CA LYS A 213 -15.23 -6.48 -16.05
C LYS A 213 -15.36 -4.98 -15.88
N GLU A 214 -15.39 -4.22 -16.96
CA GLU A 214 -15.70 -2.80 -16.95
C GLU A 214 -17.16 -2.60 -16.52
N GLU A 215 -18.09 -3.41 -17.03
CA GLU A 215 -19.47 -3.50 -16.52
C GLU A 215 -19.55 -3.88 -15.03
N GLU A 216 -18.77 -4.86 -14.56
CA GLU A 216 -18.73 -5.22 -13.12
C GLU A 216 -18.20 -4.08 -12.26
N LEU A 217 -17.18 -3.34 -12.73
CA LEU A 217 -16.60 -2.20 -12.03
C LEU A 217 -17.55 -1.00 -12.00
N GLU A 218 -18.31 -0.74 -13.07
CA GLU A 218 -19.30 0.34 -13.14
C GLU A 218 -20.53 0.05 -12.26
N LYS A 219 -21.02 -1.20 -12.23
CA LYS A 219 -22.05 -1.62 -11.26
C LYS A 219 -21.55 -1.44 -9.82
N ARG A 220 -20.29 -1.79 -9.56
CA ARG A 220 -19.67 -1.69 -8.22
C ARG A 220 -19.34 -0.26 -7.79
N SER A 221 -19.04 0.66 -8.72
CA SER A 221 -18.91 2.08 -8.37
C SER A 221 -20.27 2.68 -8.04
N ALA A 222 -21.32 2.37 -8.81
CA ALA A 222 -22.69 2.79 -8.50
C ALA A 222 -23.19 2.29 -7.12
N GLU A 223 -22.87 1.05 -6.74
CA GLU A 223 -23.13 0.51 -5.39
C GLU A 223 -22.40 1.31 -4.29
N LEU A 224 -21.13 1.66 -4.50
CA LEU A 224 -20.35 2.45 -3.53
C LEU A 224 -20.90 3.87 -3.39
N ASP A 225 -21.25 4.50 -4.51
CA ASP A 225 -21.92 5.80 -4.60
C ASP A 225 -23.24 5.84 -3.81
N GLN A 226 -24.06 4.79 -3.95
CA GLN A 226 -25.31 4.67 -3.18
C GLN A 226 -24.99 4.48 -1.69
N ARG A 227 -24.03 3.62 -1.35
CA ARG A 227 -23.64 3.34 0.03
C ARG A 227 -23.05 4.55 0.75
N GLU A 228 -22.33 5.42 0.04
CA GLU A 228 -21.87 6.70 0.55
C GLU A 228 -23.03 7.69 0.78
N LYS A 229 -24.00 7.77 -0.15
CA LYS A 229 -25.22 8.58 0.02
C LYS A 229 -26.03 8.12 1.24
N GLU A 230 -26.12 6.81 1.48
CA GLU A 230 -26.74 6.24 2.67
C GLU A 230 -25.95 6.52 3.96
N PHE A 231 -24.62 6.37 3.94
CA PHE A 231 -23.76 6.66 5.09
C PHE A 231 -23.80 8.15 5.48
N ASN A 232 -23.75 9.07 4.52
CA ASN A 232 -23.89 10.51 4.78
C ASN A 232 -25.29 10.84 5.34
N LYS A 233 -26.33 10.13 4.89
CA LYS A 233 -27.69 10.24 5.42
C LYS A 233 -27.81 9.73 6.87
N THR A 234 -27.17 8.63 7.25
CA THR A 234 -27.16 8.16 8.65
C THR A 234 -26.29 9.05 9.53
N TYR A 235 -25.09 9.42 9.09
CA TYR A 235 -24.20 10.36 9.79
C TYR A 235 -24.89 11.70 10.09
N SER A 236 -25.63 12.26 9.13
CA SER A 236 -26.39 13.51 9.34
C SER A 236 -27.53 13.38 10.36
N ARG A 237 -28.10 12.17 10.54
CA ARG A 237 -29.09 11.88 11.59
C ARG A 237 -28.42 11.79 12.95
N SER A 238 -27.38 10.95 13.09
CA SER A 238 -26.65 10.79 14.35
C SER A 238 -26.00 12.11 14.82
N LYS A 239 -25.52 12.97 13.91
CA LYS A 239 -25.02 14.31 14.26
C LYS A 239 -26.10 15.22 14.84
N LYS A 240 -27.35 15.14 14.35
CA LYS A 240 -28.50 15.87 14.92
C LYS A 240 -28.90 15.28 16.27
N GLU A 241 -28.95 13.96 16.37
CA GLU A 241 -29.30 13.21 17.58
C GLU A 241 -28.33 13.51 18.74
N ILE A 242 -27.02 13.46 18.48
CA ILE A 242 -25.96 13.90 19.42
C ILE A 242 -26.18 15.36 19.83
N SER A 243 -26.54 16.26 18.90
CA SER A 243 -26.80 17.66 19.24
C SER A 243 -28.03 17.84 20.15
N SER A 244 -29.10 17.07 19.96
CA SER A 244 -30.24 17.05 20.89
C SER A 244 -29.88 16.47 22.25
N SER A 245 -29.14 15.35 22.30
CA SER A 245 -28.70 14.73 23.56
C SER A 245 -27.74 15.62 24.34
N GLN A 246 -26.85 16.37 23.66
CA GLN A 246 -25.98 17.36 24.29
C GLN A 246 -26.80 18.51 24.90
N LYS A 247 -27.84 18.99 24.21
CA LYS A 247 -28.77 20.00 24.75
C LYS A 247 -29.56 19.49 25.96
N GLN A 248 -30.05 18.26 25.91
CA GLN A 248 -30.71 17.62 27.06
C GLN A 248 -29.77 17.47 28.25
N LYS A 249 -28.55 16.95 28.04
CA LYS A 249 -27.50 16.85 29.07
C LYS A 249 -27.21 18.20 29.73
N ASN A 250 -27.09 19.26 28.94
CA ASN A 250 -26.83 20.61 29.44
C ASN A 250 -28.05 21.20 30.19
N SER A 251 -29.28 20.81 29.83
CA SER A 251 -30.49 21.18 30.58
C SER A 251 -30.53 20.48 31.94
N ILE A 252 -30.28 19.17 31.96
CA ILE A 252 -30.26 18.35 33.18
C ILE A 252 -29.13 18.81 34.13
N ALA A 253 -27.97 19.21 33.59
CA ALA A 253 -26.87 19.76 34.39
C ALA A 253 -27.31 21.02 35.18
N LYS A 254 -27.98 21.97 34.50
CA LYS A 254 -28.52 23.19 35.13
C LYS A 254 -29.61 22.88 36.17
N GLU A 255 -30.46 21.91 35.90
CA GLU A 255 -31.48 21.44 36.83
C GLU A 255 -30.86 20.80 38.09
N VAL A 256 -29.84 19.97 37.92
CA VAL A 256 -29.07 19.39 39.04
C VAL A 256 -28.34 20.46 39.86
N GLU A 257 -27.85 21.54 39.25
CA GLU A 257 -27.25 22.67 39.97
C GLU A 257 -28.29 23.51 40.73
N ALA A 258 -29.46 23.77 40.13
CA ALA A 258 -30.58 24.41 40.81
C ALA A 258 -31.05 23.58 42.03
N LEU A 259 -31.17 22.25 41.87
CA LEU A 259 -31.53 21.33 42.95
C LEU A 259 -30.45 21.24 44.05
N LYS A 260 -29.16 21.28 43.70
CA LYS A 260 -28.06 21.41 44.70
C LYS A 260 -28.19 22.71 45.50
N LEU A 261 -28.47 23.84 44.84
CA LEU A 261 -28.62 25.14 45.50
C LEU A 261 -29.86 25.18 46.39
N GLN A 262 -30.99 24.61 45.93
CA GLN A 262 -32.20 24.47 46.72
C GLN A 262 -31.99 23.55 47.94
N LYS A 263 -31.29 22.42 47.76
CA LYS A 263 -30.90 21.53 48.85
C LYS A 263 -30.06 22.28 49.90
N LYS A 264 -29.04 23.04 49.49
CA LYS A 264 -28.19 23.81 50.42
C LYS A 264 -29.01 24.80 51.27
N LYS A 265 -29.96 25.51 50.65
CA LYS A 265 -30.88 26.41 51.38
C LYS A 265 -31.73 25.66 52.40
N LEU A 266 -32.28 24.50 52.03
CA LEU A 266 -33.05 23.65 52.94
C LEU A 266 -32.18 23.11 54.10
N GLU A 267 -30.92 22.75 53.86
CA GLU A 267 -29.98 22.33 54.92
C GLU A 267 -29.65 23.49 55.88
N GLU A 268 -29.46 24.71 55.36
CA GLU A 268 -29.28 25.93 56.16
C GLU A 268 -30.53 26.24 57.00
N ASP A 269 -31.73 26.16 56.43
CA ASP A 269 -32.99 26.40 57.13
C ASP A 269 -33.32 25.30 58.16
N VAL A 270 -32.92 24.06 57.90
CA VAL A 270 -33.03 22.96 58.88
C VAL A 270 -32.14 23.22 60.10
N GLU A 271 -30.88 23.64 59.95
CA GLU A 271 -30.03 23.90 61.12
C GLU A 271 -30.40 25.23 61.85
N LYS A 272 -30.97 26.22 61.16
CA LYS A 272 -31.64 27.38 61.80
C LYS A 272 -32.79 26.90 62.69
N ASN A 273 -33.75 26.16 62.12
CA ASN A 273 -34.90 25.63 62.86
C ASN A 273 -34.49 24.71 64.01
N ARG A 274 -33.47 23.88 63.81
CA ARG A 274 -32.89 23.02 64.86
C ARG A 274 -32.25 23.85 65.97
N SER A 275 -31.68 25.01 65.67
CA SER A 275 -31.09 25.91 66.66
C SER A 275 -32.15 26.67 67.46
N ILE A 276 -33.19 27.19 66.79
CA ILE A 276 -34.39 27.73 67.43
C ILE A 276 -35.01 26.68 68.38
N MET A 277 -35.16 25.43 67.92
CA MET A 277 -35.74 24.36 68.74
C MET A 277 -34.86 23.97 69.94
N LYS A 278 -33.52 24.00 69.82
CA LYS A 278 -32.61 23.86 70.98
C LYS A 278 -32.86 24.97 72.02
N GLU A 279 -33.16 26.18 71.58
CA GLU A 279 -33.44 27.32 72.47
C GLU A 279 -34.84 27.25 73.09
N SER A 280 -35.87 26.87 72.34
CA SER A 280 -37.20 26.59 72.90
C SER A 280 -37.15 25.50 73.98
N VAL A 281 -36.36 24.43 73.76
CA VAL A 281 -36.15 23.37 74.76
C VAL A 281 -35.39 23.89 76.00
N ARG A 282 -34.41 24.80 75.83
CA ARG A 282 -33.75 25.48 76.95
C ARG A 282 -34.71 26.38 77.73
N PHE A 283 -35.58 27.12 77.03
CA PHE A 283 -36.60 27.99 77.63
C PHE A 283 -37.60 27.18 78.47
N LEU A 284 -38.25 26.18 77.85
CA LEU A 284 -39.20 25.29 78.52
C LEU A 284 -38.58 24.57 79.73
N ARG A 285 -37.27 24.26 79.69
CA ARG A 285 -36.55 23.70 80.84
C ARG A 285 -36.38 24.70 82.00
N ARG A 286 -36.14 25.99 81.72
CA ARG A 286 -36.11 27.05 82.75
C ARG A 286 -37.49 27.29 83.33
N GLU A 287 -38.50 27.41 82.48
CA GLU A 287 -39.91 27.60 82.87
C GLU A 287 -40.40 26.44 83.76
N ARG A 288 -40.09 25.19 83.40
CA ARG A 288 -40.41 24.02 84.22
C ARG A 288 -39.71 24.01 85.59
N MET A 289 -38.49 24.56 85.69
CA MET A 289 -37.80 24.73 86.98
C MET A 289 -38.51 25.76 87.85
N LEU A 290 -38.87 26.92 87.28
CA LEU A 290 -39.63 27.98 87.96
C LEU A 290 -41.00 27.49 88.44
N ILE A 291 -41.70 26.66 87.64
CA ILE A 291 -42.97 26.04 88.04
C ILE A 291 -42.75 25.08 89.23
N GLN A 292 -41.69 24.28 89.24
CA GLN A 292 -41.37 23.40 90.38
C GLN A 292 -40.98 24.18 91.64
N GLU A 293 -40.30 25.32 91.49
CA GLU A 293 -39.97 26.23 92.59
C GLU A 293 -41.24 26.88 93.17
N LYS A 294 -42.15 27.37 92.32
CA LYS A 294 -43.45 27.89 92.78
C LYS A 294 -44.35 26.83 93.41
N GLN A 295 -44.28 25.57 92.95
CA GLN A 295 -44.98 24.46 93.62
C GLN A 295 -44.44 24.20 95.04
N ARG A 296 -43.13 24.38 95.29
CA ARG A 296 -42.56 24.32 96.65
C ARG A 296 -42.98 25.52 97.50
N GLU A 297 -42.91 26.75 96.98
CA GLU A 297 -43.38 27.95 97.69
C GLU A 297 -44.86 27.83 98.11
N LEU A 298 -45.70 27.21 97.27
CA LEU A 298 -47.11 26.97 97.59
C LEU A 298 -47.28 25.92 98.69
N ALA A 299 -46.59 24.78 98.60
CA ALA A 299 -46.64 23.75 99.65
C ALA A 299 -46.19 24.29 101.02
N GLU A 300 -45.10 25.07 101.06
CA GLU A 300 -44.66 25.76 102.29
C GLU A 300 -45.68 26.76 102.83
N ARG A 301 -46.44 27.43 101.95
CA ARG A 301 -47.52 28.36 102.36
C ARG A 301 -48.73 27.61 102.89
N GLU A 302 -49.07 26.47 102.30
CA GLU A 302 -50.15 25.59 102.77
C GLU A 302 -49.84 25.03 104.16
N GLU A 303 -48.61 24.56 104.40
CA GLU A 303 -48.13 24.16 105.72
C GLU A 303 -48.23 25.31 106.75
N LYS A 304 -47.75 26.51 106.38
CA LYS A 304 -47.86 27.72 107.23
C LYS A 304 -49.32 28.12 107.47
N ILE A 305 -50.25 27.84 106.56
CA ILE A 305 -51.70 28.06 106.75
C ILE A 305 -52.32 27.01 107.68
N ILE A 306 -51.90 25.74 107.60
CA ILE A 306 -52.35 24.68 108.51
C ILE A 306 -51.93 25.01 109.95
N ASN A 307 -50.66 25.31 110.18
CA ASN A 307 -50.14 25.67 111.51
C ASN A 307 -50.85 26.91 112.09
N ASN A 308 -51.19 27.91 111.26
CA ASN A 308 -51.97 29.07 111.67
C ASN A 308 -53.45 28.76 111.97
N LYS A 309 -54.07 27.76 111.31
CA LYS A 309 -55.42 27.31 111.66
C LYS A 309 -55.45 26.64 113.03
N GLU A 310 -54.54 25.70 113.28
CA GLU A 310 -54.44 25.02 114.58
C GLU A 310 -54.24 26.01 115.73
N LEU A 311 -53.37 27.02 115.54
CA LEU A 311 -53.17 28.10 116.51
C LEU A 311 -54.45 28.94 116.74
N ASN A 312 -55.23 29.20 115.69
CA ASN A 312 -56.48 29.95 115.77
C ASN A 312 -57.60 29.15 116.47
N ASP A 313 -57.66 27.84 116.27
CA ASP A 313 -58.60 26.97 116.98
C ASP A 313 -58.25 26.84 118.48
N GLN A 314 -56.96 26.85 118.84
CA GLN A 314 -56.53 27.01 120.24
C GLN A 314 -56.97 28.37 120.84
N PHE A 315 -57.01 29.45 120.05
CA PHE A 315 -57.54 30.74 120.51
C PHE A 315 -59.06 30.72 120.66
N ARG A 316 -59.79 30.00 119.80
CA ARG A 316 -61.25 29.81 119.91
C ARG A 316 -61.63 29.08 121.20
N GLN A 317 -60.97 27.96 121.53
CA GLN A 317 -61.21 27.23 122.78
C GLN A 317 -61.06 28.14 124.03
N LYS A 318 -59.99 28.95 124.08
CA LYS A 318 -59.74 29.93 125.16
C LYS A 318 -60.75 31.08 125.19
N LEU A 319 -61.47 31.33 124.09
CA LEU A 319 -62.55 32.31 124.03
C LEU A 319 -63.84 31.75 124.65
N ASP A 320 -64.20 30.51 124.30
CA ASP A 320 -65.41 29.83 124.80
C ASP A 320 -65.33 29.58 126.32
N GLU A 321 -64.14 29.25 126.84
CA GLU A 321 -63.85 29.18 128.27
C GLU A 321 -64.12 30.51 128.98
N LYS A 322 -63.68 31.64 128.40
CA LYS A 322 -63.94 32.98 128.93
C LYS A 322 -65.42 33.36 128.87
N GLN A 323 -66.14 32.98 127.82
CA GLN A 323 -67.59 33.24 127.73
C GLN A 323 -68.36 32.52 128.84
N LYS A 324 -68.04 31.25 129.13
CA LYS A 324 -68.63 30.51 130.26
C LYS A 324 -68.33 31.18 131.61
N TYR A 325 -67.12 31.70 131.81
CA TYR A 325 -66.74 32.40 133.04
C TYR A 325 -67.47 33.75 133.22
N LEU A 326 -67.86 34.43 132.14
CA LEU A 326 -68.62 35.69 132.20
C LEU A 326 -70.10 35.46 132.54
N LEU A 327 -70.72 34.43 131.97
CA LEU A 327 -72.13 34.08 132.23
C LEU A 327 -72.40 33.75 133.72
N ASP A 328 -71.42 33.13 134.38
CA ASP A 328 -71.45 32.86 135.83
C ASP A 328 -71.29 34.12 136.70
N LYS A 329 -70.79 35.25 136.16
CA LYS A 329 -70.78 36.55 136.85
C LYS A 329 -72.05 37.34 136.64
N GLU A 330 -72.62 37.32 135.45
CA GLU A 330 -73.83 38.06 135.07
C GLU A 330 -75.04 37.65 135.93
N THR A 331 -75.23 36.34 136.13
CA THR A 331 -76.24 35.77 137.04
C THR A 331 -76.07 36.15 138.53
N LYS A 332 -74.90 36.68 138.92
CA LYS A 332 -74.62 37.20 140.27
C LYS A 332 -74.77 38.73 140.35
N LEU A 333 -74.81 39.44 139.23
CA LEU A 333 -75.00 40.89 139.18
C LEU A 333 -76.48 41.27 139.35
N ASN A 334 -77.38 40.60 138.60
CA ASN A 334 -78.81 40.89 138.56
C ASN A 334 -79.54 40.71 139.91
N LYS A 335 -78.89 40.08 140.90
CA LYS A 335 -79.39 39.97 142.28
C LYS A 335 -79.09 41.19 143.16
N LYS A 336 -78.23 42.12 142.73
CA LYS A 336 -77.87 43.34 143.47
C LYS A 336 -78.55 44.61 142.98
N GLU A 337 -79.00 44.66 141.73
CA GLU A 337 -79.70 45.83 141.20
C GLU A 337 -81.07 46.05 141.87
N ALA A 338 -81.70 44.96 142.32
CA ALA A 338 -82.95 45.01 143.10
C ALA A 338 -82.83 45.76 144.44
N GLU A 339 -81.63 45.86 145.04
CA GLU A 339 -81.41 46.49 146.35
C GLU A 339 -81.08 48.00 146.26
N LEU A 340 -80.88 48.54 145.05
CA LEU A 340 -80.45 49.93 144.83
C LEU A 340 -81.59 50.92 144.56
N SER A 341 -82.73 50.45 144.04
CA SER A 341 -83.86 51.30 143.62
C SER A 341 -84.44 52.19 144.74
N ASP A 342 -84.39 51.74 146.00
CA ASP A 342 -84.92 52.53 147.12
C ASP A 342 -83.99 53.64 147.63
N LYS A 343 -82.70 53.66 147.25
CA LYS A 343 -81.75 54.67 147.73
C LYS A 343 -81.64 55.92 146.85
N GLU A 344 -82.09 55.88 145.60
CA GLU A 344 -82.07 57.05 144.70
C GLU A 344 -82.98 58.21 145.17
N LYS A 345 -83.99 57.91 146.00
CA LYS A 345 -84.96 58.89 146.52
C LYS A 345 -84.33 59.87 147.52
N GLU A 346 -83.22 59.51 148.15
CA GLU A 346 -82.58 60.31 149.22
C GLU A 346 -81.51 61.28 148.68
N ILE A 347 -80.77 60.87 147.64
CA ILE A 347 -79.58 61.57 147.13
C ILE A 347 -79.88 62.97 146.56
N LYS A 348 -81.11 63.21 146.07
CA LYS A 348 -81.56 64.50 145.51
C LYS A 348 -81.49 65.70 146.48
N ARG A 349 -81.22 65.48 147.78
CA ARG A 349 -81.06 66.56 148.77
C ARG A 349 -79.62 67.07 148.91
N MET A 350 -78.61 66.30 148.51
CA MET A 350 -77.19 66.56 148.79
C MET A 350 -76.42 67.21 147.63
N GLU A 351 -77.08 67.47 146.49
CA GLU A 351 -76.44 68.07 145.30
C GLU A 351 -76.14 69.58 145.47
N LYS A 352 -76.80 70.27 146.41
CA LYS A 352 -76.52 71.67 146.73
C LYS A 352 -75.28 71.83 147.61
N SER A 353 -74.08 71.68 147.03
CA SER A 353 -73.03 72.73 147.03
C SER A 353 -71.63 72.25 146.60
N ALA A 354 -70.94 73.12 145.86
CA ALA A 354 -69.49 73.35 145.79
C ALA A 354 -68.50 72.22 145.42
N LYS A 355 -68.74 70.93 145.67
CA LYS A 355 -67.71 69.89 145.44
C LYS A 355 -67.55 69.40 143.99
N LYS A 356 -68.50 69.69 143.09
CA LYS A 356 -68.49 69.20 141.69
C LYS A 356 -67.49 69.88 140.74
N THR A 357 -66.90 71.03 141.09
CA THR A 357 -66.10 71.86 140.16
C THR A 357 -64.59 71.66 140.20
N ILE A 358 -64.03 71.12 141.29
CA ILE A 358 -62.57 70.95 141.40
C ILE A 358 -62.11 69.65 140.73
N GLN A 359 -62.89 68.57 140.84
CA GLN A 359 -62.50 67.22 140.40
C GLN A 359 -62.53 66.97 138.87
N SER A 360 -62.92 67.94 138.05
CA SER A 360 -62.83 67.81 136.58
C SER A 360 -61.46 68.22 136.04
N ILE A 361 -60.84 69.25 136.61
CA ILE A 361 -59.65 69.91 136.05
C ILE A 361 -58.43 68.99 136.08
N ASP A 362 -58.24 68.23 137.17
CA ASP A 362 -57.12 67.28 137.31
C ASP A 362 -57.15 66.15 136.27
N LYS A 363 -58.32 65.84 135.71
CA LYS A 363 -58.50 64.74 134.76
C LYS A 363 -58.02 65.11 133.36
N ASP A 364 -58.37 66.31 132.90
CA ASP A 364 -58.03 66.79 131.55
C ASP A 364 -56.51 66.98 131.36
N ILE A 365 -55.78 67.30 132.44
CA ILE A 365 -54.32 67.44 132.44
C ILE A 365 -53.62 66.11 132.12
N LEU A 366 -54.13 64.99 132.67
CA LEU A 366 -53.52 63.66 132.51
C LEU A 366 -53.65 63.15 131.06
N ASP A 367 -54.82 63.35 130.45
CA ASP A 367 -55.09 62.92 129.07
C ASP A 367 -54.25 63.72 128.04
N LEU A 368 -53.97 65.00 128.31
CA LEU A 368 -53.07 65.80 127.47
C LEU A 368 -51.60 65.35 127.54
N GLN A 369 -51.11 64.91 128.70
CA GLN A 369 -49.76 64.33 128.82
C GLN A 369 -49.64 63.03 128.01
N ASN A 370 -50.62 62.13 128.12
CA ASN A 370 -50.68 60.88 127.35
C ASN A 370 -50.74 61.13 125.82
N LYS A 371 -51.31 62.25 125.38
CA LYS A 371 -51.34 62.65 123.97
C LYS A 371 -49.99 63.18 123.48
N LYS A 372 -49.22 63.86 124.34
CA LYS A 372 -47.87 64.39 124.01
C LYS A 372 -46.86 63.28 123.74
N GLU A 373 -46.81 62.24 124.57
CA GLU A 373 -45.82 61.16 124.40
C GLU A 373 -46.12 60.28 123.18
N LYS A 374 -47.40 60.09 122.81
CA LYS A 374 -47.77 59.46 121.52
C LYS A 374 -47.25 60.26 120.34
N LEU A 375 -47.45 61.58 120.32
CA LEU A 375 -46.98 62.45 119.25
C LEU A 375 -45.45 62.51 119.12
N LYS A 376 -44.69 62.34 120.22
CA LYS A 376 -43.22 62.13 120.12
C LYS A 376 -42.89 60.87 119.33
N LYS A 377 -43.53 59.74 119.67
CA LYS A 377 -43.26 58.48 118.98
C LYS A 377 -43.66 58.54 117.50
N ASP A 378 -44.80 59.16 117.19
CA ASP A 378 -45.23 59.41 115.80
C ASP A 378 -44.23 60.28 115.00
N ILE A 379 -43.39 61.09 115.67
CA ILE A 379 -42.30 61.87 115.06
C ILE A 379 -41.04 61.02 114.89
N GLU A 380 -40.68 60.22 115.88
CA GLU A 380 -39.52 59.32 115.85
C GLU A 380 -39.68 58.22 114.78
N ASP A 381 -40.83 57.55 114.75
CA ASP A 381 -41.17 56.55 113.73
C ASP A 381 -41.15 57.16 112.29
N LYS A 382 -41.53 58.44 112.14
CA LYS A 382 -41.42 59.17 110.86
C LYS A 382 -40.00 59.60 110.53
N SER A 383 -39.19 59.98 111.51
CA SER A 383 -37.77 60.32 111.29
C SER A 383 -36.99 59.13 110.77
N ASN A 384 -37.25 57.94 111.33
CA ASN A 384 -36.68 56.68 110.84
C ASN A 384 -37.14 56.39 109.41
N TYR A 385 -38.43 56.56 109.10
CA TYR A 385 -38.96 56.38 107.75
C TYR A 385 -38.35 57.32 106.70
N VAL A 386 -38.00 58.57 107.07
CA VAL A 386 -37.29 59.50 106.18
C VAL A 386 -35.86 59.02 105.90
N SER A 387 -35.11 58.61 106.93
CA SER A 387 -33.76 58.02 106.77
C SER A 387 -33.79 56.77 105.88
N ASP A 388 -34.83 55.95 106.01
CA ASP A 388 -35.10 54.77 105.20
C ASP A 388 -35.40 55.10 103.71
N LEU A 389 -35.89 56.31 103.42
CA LEU A 389 -36.12 56.81 102.06
C LEU A 389 -34.85 57.44 101.48
N GLU A 390 -34.11 58.23 102.27
CA GLU A 390 -32.81 58.81 101.86
C GLU A 390 -31.79 57.73 101.46
N GLN A 391 -31.73 56.61 102.20
CA GLN A 391 -30.90 55.47 101.80
C GLN A 391 -31.37 54.86 100.47
N LYS A 392 -32.69 54.69 100.27
CA LYS A 392 -33.24 54.12 99.03
C LYS A 392 -33.04 55.04 97.83
N GLU A 393 -33.12 56.36 98.01
CA GLU A 393 -32.80 57.35 96.99
C GLU A 393 -31.35 57.25 96.56
N LYS A 394 -30.41 57.13 97.51
CA LYS A 394 -29.00 56.88 97.20
C LYS A 394 -28.80 55.55 96.46
N GLU A 395 -29.40 54.46 96.95
CA GLU A 395 -29.34 53.15 96.30
C GLU A 395 -29.98 53.12 94.90
N LEU A 396 -30.84 54.09 94.56
CA LEU A 396 -31.40 54.26 93.21
C LEU A 396 -30.45 55.09 92.33
N ASN A 397 -29.88 56.18 92.83
CA ASN A 397 -28.84 56.95 92.13
C ASN A 397 -27.63 56.08 91.77
N ASP A 398 -27.14 55.25 92.70
CA ASP A 398 -26.01 54.33 92.45
C ASP A 398 -26.35 53.31 91.34
N LYS A 399 -27.61 52.90 91.20
CA LYS A 399 -28.08 52.01 90.12
C LYS A 399 -28.31 52.77 88.80
N GLU A 400 -28.72 54.04 88.86
CA GLU A 400 -28.86 54.88 87.68
C GLU A 400 -27.51 55.13 87.02
N THR A 401 -26.45 55.40 87.79
CA THR A 401 -25.09 55.53 87.24
C THR A 401 -24.59 54.21 86.65
N GLU A 402 -24.82 53.06 87.30
CA GLU A 402 -24.49 51.73 86.77
C GLU A 402 -25.22 51.42 85.44
N VAL A 403 -26.46 51.91 85.27
CA VAL A 403 -27.22 51.80 84.02
C VAL A 403 -26.67 52.73 82.95
N ILE A 404 -26.29 53.97 83.29
CA ILE A 404 -25.70 54.94 82.35
C ILE A 404 -24.35 54.42 81.81
N GLU A 405 -23.50 53.83 82.66
CA GLU A 405 -22.24 53.21 82.21
C GLU A 405 -22.49 52.05 81.24
N LYS A 406 -23.44 51.15 81.54
CA LYS A 406 -23.82 50.05 80.64
C LYS A 406 -24.41 50.52 79.32
N VAL A 407 -25.18 51.60 79.30
CA VAL A 407 -25.68 52.21 78.06
C VAL A 407 -24.51 52.71 77.20
N ARG A 408 -23.53 53.38 77.81
CA ARG A 408 -22.34 53.87 77.11
C ARG A 408 -21.48 52.75 76.52
N ASP A 409 -21.29 51.66 77.27
CA ASP A 409 -20.55 50.49 76.77
C ASP A 409 -21.28 49.85 75.56
N LEU A 410 -22.62 49.75 75.63
CA LEU A 410 -23.44 49.26 74.50
C LEU A 410 -23.40 50.19 73.29
N GLU A 411 -23.34 51.51 73.47
CA GLU A 411 -23.14 52.48 72.38
C GLU A 411 -21.78 52.30 71.70
N GLN A 412 -20.72 52.01 72.47
CA GLN A 412 -19.40 51.69 71.92
C GLN A 412 -19.42 50.35 71.17
N ASP A 413 -20.01 49.30 71.72
CA ASP A 413 -20.17 48.00 71.05
C ASP A 413 -20.95 48.15 69.72
N ILE A 414 -22.00 48.98 69.67
CA ILE A 414 -22.75 49.28 68.44
C ILE A 414 -21.87 49.98 67.41
N SER A 415 -21.02 50.93 67.83
CA SER A 415 -20.03 51.57 66.93
C SER A 415 -19.02 50.56 66.38
N ASP A 416 -18.47 49.72 67.26
CA ASP A 416 -17.47 48.70 66.93
C ASP A 416 -18.02 47.52 66.11
N LEU A 417 -19.32 47.25 66.17
CA LEU A 417 -20.00 46.31 65.29
C LEU A 417 -20.26 46.94 63.91
N LYS A 418 -20.58 48.24 63.86
CA LYS A 418 -20.85 48.96 62.61
C LYS A 418 -19.60 49.10 61.74
N THR A 419 -18.43 49.40 62.32
CA THR A 419 -17.16 49.42 61.58
C THR A 419 -16.83 48.05 60.99
N LYS A 420 -17.01 46.97 61.77
CA LYS A 420 -16.86 45.58 61.30
C LYS A 420 -17.89 45.21 60.22
N GLU A 421 -19.12 45.75 60.26
CA GLU A 421 -20.11 45.55 59.20
C GLU A 421 -19.64 46.19 57.88
N ASP A 422 -19.13 47.43 57.91
CA ASP A 422 -18.62 48.11 56.73
C ASP A 422 -17.32 47.48 56.19
N GLU A 423 -16.44 46.95 57.06
CA GLU A 423 -15.32 46.09 56.65
C GLU A 423 -15.80 44.83 55.91
N VAL A 424 -16.76 44.09 56.48
CA VAL A 424 -17.33 42.87 55.86
C VAL A 424 -18.02 43.20 54.53
N ARG A 425 -18.77 44.30 54.44
CA ARG A 425 -19.36 44.79 53.18
C ARG A 425 -18.27 45.09 52.13
N SER A 426 -17.15 45.70 52.53
CA SER A 426 -16.03 45.97 51.62
C SER A 426 -15.38 44.68 51.09
N LEU A 427 -15.24 43.66 51.95
CA LEU A 427 -14.71 42.35 51.60
C LEU A 427 -15.66 41.60 50.65
N VAL A 428 -16.98 41.62 50.92
CA VAL A 428 -17.99 41.03 50.03
C VAL A 428 -17.96 41.69 48.65
N ASN A 429 -17.90 43.02 48.58
CA ASN A 429 -17.79 43.75 47.32
C ASN A 429 -16.52 43.37 46.52
N HIS A 430 -15.39 43.15 47.21
CA HIS A 430 -14.16 42.67 46.57
C HIS A 430 -14.32 41.22 46.06
N MET A 431 -14.90 40.33 46.86
CA MET A 431 -15.16 38.94 46.47
C MET A 431 -16.15 38.84 45.30
N GLU A 432 -17.15 39.70 45.21
CA GLU A 432 -18.06 39.78 44.06
C GLU A 432 -17.36 40.25 42.78
N LYS A 433 -16.36 41.13 42.90
CA LYS A 433 -15.52 41.53 41.77
C LYS A 433 -14.62 40.39 41.33
N ASP A 434 -13.90 39.76 42.27
CA ASP A 434 -13.01 38.64 41.97
C ASP A 434 -13.77 37.46 41.35
N LYS A 435 -15.01 37.22 41.79
CA LYS A 435 -15.92 36.26 41.17
C LYS A 435 -16.21 36.58 39.70
N LYS A 436 -16.48 37.85 39.34
CA LYS A 436 -16.69 38.27 37.95
C LYS A 436 -15.41 38.15 37.11
N ASP A 437 -14.26 38.57 37.67
CA ASP A 437 -12.95 38.45 37.02
C ASP A 437 -12.57 36.96 36.79
N LEU A 438 -13.06 36.03 37.63
CA LEU A 438 -12.94 34.58 37.45
C LEU A 438 -13.94 34.02 36.42
N GLU A 439 -15.21 34.44 36.45
CA GLU A 439 -16.23 34.05 35.47
C GLU A 439 -15.81 34.46 34.04
N GLU A 440 -15.26 35.67 33.88
CA GLU A 440 -14.66 36.12 32.61
C GLU A 440 -13.45 35.28 32.17
N ARG A 441 -12.63 34.78 33.11
CA ARG A 441 -11.49 33.90 32.80
C ARG A 441 -11.94 32.51 32.42
N GLU A 442 -12.96 31.98 33.08
CA GLU A 442 -13.58 30.70 32.74
C GLU A 442 -14.18 30.75 31.32
N GLU A 443 -14.93 31.78 30.97
CA GLU A 443 -15.45 31.97 29.59
C GLU A 443 -14.31 32.04 28.56
N LYS A 444 -13.21 32.74 28.87
CA LYS A 444 -12.03 32.82 27.97
C LYS A 444 -11.33 31.47 27.82
N ILE A 445 -11.32 30.63 28.86
CA ILE A 445 -10.78 29.26 28.83
C ILE A 445 -11.70 28.32 28.03
N LEU A 446 -13.02 28.36 28.24
CA LEU A 446 -13.98 27.58 27.47
C LEU A 446 -13.89 27.89 25.97
N ASN A 447 -13.85 29.19 25.62
CA ASN A 447 -13.62 29.65 24.24
C ASN A 447 -12.25 29.24 23.65
N ALA A 448 -11.26 28.88 24.49
CA ALA A 448 -9.98 28.33 24.04
C ALA A 448 -10.06 26.81 23.85
N ILE A 449 -10.79 26.10 24.72
CA ILE A 449 -11.06 24.66 24.61
C ILE A 449 -11.83 24.35 23.33
N ASP A 450 -12.91 25.08 23.02
CA ASP A 450 -13.69 24.89 21.78
C ASP A 450 -12.82 25.01 20.52
N LYS A 451 -11.90 25.99 20.51
CA LYS A 451 -10.94 26.21 19.41
C LYS A 451 -9.84 25.14 19.34
N LEU A 452 -9.53 24.48 20.46
CA LEU A 452 -8.63 23.34 20.48
C LEU A 452 -9.33 22.08 19.98
N GLU A 453 -10.59 21.82 20.37
CA GLU A 453 -11.36 20.71 19.80
C GLU A 453 -11.57 20.87 18.28
N GLU A 454 -11.79 22.10 17.78
CA GLU A 454 -11.92 22.34 16.33
C GLU A 454 -10.62 22.02 15.59
N LYS A 455 -9.46 22.43 16.14
CA LYS A 455 -8.15 22.05 15.60
C LYS A 455 -7.88 20.55 15.70
N GLU A 456 -8.31 19.88 16.77
CA GLU A 456 -8.18 18.42 16.91
C GLU A 456 -9.01 17.68 15.85
N LYS A 457 -10.22 18.17 15.56
CA LYS A 457 -11.08 17.65 14.47
C LYS A 457 -10.44 17.90 13.10
N GLU A 458 -9.79 19.05 12.90
CA GLU A 458 -9.02 19.35 11.69
C GLU A 458 -7.81 18.42 11.53
N ILE A 459 -7.02 18.21 12.59
CA ILE A 459 -5.85 17.31 12.61
C ILE A 459 -6.28 15.87 12.32
N ASN A 460 -7.33 15.37 12.98
CA ASN A 460 -7.91 14.04 12.71
C ASN A 460 -8.37 13.88 11.25
N SER A 461 -8.81 14.96 10.59
CA SER A 461 -9.15 14.92 9.16
C SER A 461 -7.90 14.84 8.29
N LYS A 462 -6.85 15.61 8.63
CA LYS A 462 -5.56 15.61 7.95
C LYS A 462 -4.86 14.26 8.05
N GLU A 463 -4.81 13.65 9.25
CA GLU A 463 -4.27 12.30 9.46
C GLU A 463 -4.97 11.25 8.60
N LYS A 464 -6.31 11.28 8.50
CA LYS A 464 -7.05 10.36 7.62
C LYS A 464 -6.67 10.55 6.14
N THR A 465 -6.47 11.78 5.67
CA THR A 465 -5.99 12.03 4.29
C THR A 465 -4.52 11.63 4.08
N LEU A 466 -3.66 11.82 5.10
CA LEU A 466 -2.26 11.38 5.06
C LEU A 466 -2.19 9.85 4.99
N HIS A 467 -2.96 9.14 5.82
CA HIS A 467 -2.99 7.67 5.82
C HIS A 467 -3.58 7.09 4.53
N GLY A 468 -4.51 7.80 3.87
CA GLY A 468 -4.95 7.48 2.50
C GLY A 468 -3.84 7.67 1.46
N ARG A 469 -3.02 8.73 1.60
CA ARG A 469 -1.83 8.97 0.77
C ARG A 469 -0.74 7.94 1.02
N GLU A 470 -0.44 7.56 2.26
CA GLU A 470 0.50 6.50 2.60
C GLU A 470 0.16 5.19 1.88
N LYS A 471 -1.10 4.73 1.98
CA LYS A 471 -1.58 3.52 1.29
C LYS A 471 -1.45 3.62 -0.24
N SER A 472 -1.63 4.82 -0.79
CA SER A 472 -1.45 5.08 -2.22
C SER A 472 0.03 5.03 -2.62
N VAL A 473 0.93 5.60 -1.82
CA VAL A 473 2.39 5.53 -2.01
C VAL A 473 2.90 4.10 -1.84
N GLU A 474 2.42 3.36 -0.85
CA GLU A 474 2.81 1.96 -0.60
C GLU A 474 2.34 1.03 -1.75
N ALA A 475 1.17 1.30 -2.34
CA ALA A 475 0.71 0.62 -3.55
C ALA A 475 1.61 0.93 -4.76
N LEU A 476 1.95 2.21 -4.97
CA LEU A 476 2.88 2.64 -6.02
C LEU A 476 4.29 2.04 -5.83
N GLU A 477 4.80 1.98 -4.60
CA GLU A 477 6.07 1.30 -4.30
C GLU A 477 6.01 -0.19 -4.66
N LYS A 478 4.91 -0.89 -4.33
CA LYS A 478 4.72 -2.31 -4.69
C LYS A 478 4.64 -2.49 -6.20
N GLU A 479 4.13 -1.52 -6.95
CA GLU A 479 4.14 -1.52 -8.41
C GLU A 479 5.55 -1.22 -8.99
N TRP A 480 6.25 -0.23 -8.46
CA TRP A 480 7.63 0.11 -8.87
C TRP A 480 8.61 -1.02 -8.56
N LYS A 481 8.51 -1.67 -7.40
CA LYS A 481 9.30 -2.86 -7.05
C LYS A 481 9.10 -4.00 -8.06
N LYS A 482 7.86 -4.21 -8.55
CA LYS A 482 7.59 -5.16 -9.67
C LYS A 482 8.22 -4.70 -10.98
N LYS A 483 8.09 -3.42 -11.35
CA LYS A 483 8.68 -2.85 -12.58
C LYS A 483 10.21 -2.94 -12.58
N VAL A 484 10.86 -2.72 -11.44
CA VAL A 484 12.31 -2.89 -11.26
C VAL A 484 12.70 -4.36 -11.42
N GLN A 485 12.03 -5.30 -10.74
CA GLN A 485 12.32 -6.74 -10.92
C GLN A 485 12.09 -7.23 -12.36
N GLU A 486 11.12 -6.66 -13.09
CA GLU A 486 10.97 -6.90 -14.52
C GLU A 486 12.10 -6.31 -15.35
N ALA A 487 12.55 -5.08 -15.04
CA ALA A 487 13.68 -4.44 -15.71
C ALA A 487 14.97 -5.22 -15.47
N GLU A 488 15.24 -5.71 -14.26
CA GLU A 488 16.36 -6.61 -13.93
C GLU A 488 16.29 -7.93 -14.71
N LYS A 489 15.11 -8.56 -14.79
CA LYS A 489 14.90 -9.78 -15.60
C LYS A 489 15.11 -9.54 -17.09
N LYS A 490 14.77 -8.34 -17.60
CA LYS A 490 15.05 -7.91 -18.98
C LYS A 490 16.54 -7.59 -19.17
N LEU A 491 17.20 -7.02 -18.16
CA LEU A 491 18.64 -6.70 -18.16
C LEU A 491 19.51 -7.95 -18.14
N LYS A 492 19.19 -8.96 -17.32
CA LYS A 492 19.88 -10.26 -17.30
C LYS A 492 19.77 -10.97 -18.66
N LYS A 493 18.58 -11.00 -19.26
CA LYS A 493 18.40 -11.49 -20.64
C LYS A 493 19.18 -10.67 -21.67
N ALA A 494 19.42 -9.38 -21.42
CA ALA A 494 20.25 -8.54 -22.28
C ALA A 494 21.77 -8.74 -22.06
N SER A 495 22.23 -9.10 -20.86
CA SER A 495 23.62 -9.51 -20.63
C SER A 495 23.89 -10.90 -21.19
N GLU A 496 23.00 -11.88 -20.96
CA GLU A 496 22.99 -13.19 -21.61
C GLU A 496 23.06 -13.04 -23.15
N ALA A 497 22.26 -12.14 -23.73
CA ALA A 497 22.30 -11.85 -25.16
C ALA A 497 23.59 -11.15 -25.64
N LYS A 498 24.24 -10.34 -24.77
CA LYS A 498 25.57 -9.74 -25.07
C LYS A 498 26.67 -10.81 -25.03
N GLU A 499 26.65 -11.70 -24.04
CA GLU A 499 27.57 -12.83 -23.90
C GLU A 499 27.42 -13.80 -25.06
N LEU A 500 26.19 -14.22 -25.40
CA LEU A 500 25.90 -15.01 -26.60
C LEU A 500 26.38 -14.31 -27.87
N LYS A 501 26.25 -12.98 -27.99
CA LYS A 501 26.77 -12.21 -29.12
C LYS A 501 28.30 -12.13 -29.16
N ALA A 502 28.96 -12.12 -28.01
CA ALA A 502 30.42 -12.23 -27.90
C ALA A 502 30.91 -13.64 -28.27
N SER A 503 30.26 -14.69 -27.76
CA SER A 503 30.52 -16.09 -28.12
C SER A 503 30.25 -16.37 -29.60
N ILE A 504 29.23 -15.78 -30.21
CA ILE A 504 29.00 -15.83 -31.67
C ILE A 504 30.13 -15.09 -32.42
N LYS A 505 30.72 -14.03 -31.86
CA LYS A 505 31.86 -13.31 -32.46
C LYS A 505 33.15 -14.14 -32.37
N SER A 506 33.43 -14.78 -31.22
CA SER A 506 34.59 -15.66 -31.06
C SER A 506 34.45 -16.93 -31.91
N LEU A 507 33.28 -17.58 -31.94
CA LEU A 507 32.98 -18.72 -32.81
C LEU A 507 33.06 -18.38 -34.31
N LYS A 508 32.71 -17.14 -34.71
CA LYS A 508 32.98 -16.67 -36.07
C LYS A 508 34.48 -16.54 -36.35
N SER A 509 35.26 -16.02 -35.40
CA SER A 509 36.71 -15.89 -35.56
C SER A 509 37.44 -17.24 -35.56
N SER A 510 37.02 -18.21 -34.74
CA SER A 510 37.56 -19.57 -34.76
C SER A 510 37.16 -20.31 -36.04
N ARG A 511 35.92 -20.16 -36.52
CA ARG A 511 35.51 -20.69 -37.84
C ARG A 511 36.32 -20.09 -39.00
N ILE A 512 36.71 -18.80 -38.91
CA ILE A 512 37.60 -18.17 -39.90
C ILE A 512 39.02 -18.73 -39.81
N LYS A 513 39.56 -18.95 -38.60
CA LYS A 513 40.85 -19.66 -38.40
C LYS A 513 40.78 -21.06 -39.00
N ILE A 514 39.88 -21.92 -38.51
CA ILE A 514 39.69 -23.30 -38.99
C ILE A 514 39.53 -23.35 -40.52
N LYS A 515 38.76 -22.45 -41.13
CA LYS A 515 38.64 -22.39 -42.60
C LYS A 515 39.97 -22.05 -43.29
N LYS A 516 40.74 -21.11 -42.74
CA LYS A 516 42.07 -20.76 -43.27
C LYS A 516 43.08 -21.88 -43.05
N ASP A 517 43.00 -22.57 -41.91
CA ASP A 517 43.87 -23.69 -41.56
C ASP A 517 43.58 -24.89 -42.48
N MET A 518 42.31 -25.21 -42.72
CA MET A 518 41.88 -26.17 -43.77
C MET A 518 42.29 -25.73 -45.19
N GLU A 519 42.24 -24.44 -45.52
CA GLU A 519 42.72 -23.94 -46.83
C GLU A 519 44.24 -24.06 -46.99
N ASN A 520 45.01 -24.00 -45.89
CA ASN A 520 46.44 -24.25 -45.89
C ASN A 520 46.74 -25.75 -45.96
N GLU A 521 45.97 -26.57 -45.24
CA GLU A 521 46.06 -28.03 -45.25
C GLU A 521 45.75 -28.60 -46.65
N ILE A 522 44.65 -28.15 -47.26
CA ILE A 522 44.31 -28.46 -48.66
C ILE A 522 45.47 -28.09 -49.59
N LYS A 523 46.07 -26.89 -49.45
CA LYS A 523 47.25 -26.52 -50.26
C LYS A 523 48.47 -27.39 -49.98
N SER A 524 48.71 -27.83 -48.75
CA SER A 524 49.81 -28.78 -48.48
C SER A 524 49.55 -30.14 -49.12
N LEU A 525 48.30 -30.63 -49.08
CA LEU A 525 47.89 -31.88 -49.72
C LEU A 525 47.90 -31.77 -51.24
N GLU A 526 47.50 -30.64 -51.85
CA GLU A 526 47.63 -30.36 -53.29
C GLU A 526 49.10 -30.39 -53.72
N ASN A 527 50.00 -29.78 -52.94
CA ASN A 527 51.43 -29.82 -53.20
C ASN A 527 52.04 -31.22 -52.99
N GLU A 528 51.56 -32.01 -52.03
CA GLU A 528 52.02 -33.39 -51.84
C GLU A 528 51.48 -34.33 -52.93
N ILE A 529 50.22 -34.19 -53.33
CA ILE A 529 49.63 -34.88 -54.49
C ILE A 529 50.43 -34.56 -55.74
N LYS A 530 50.81 -33.29 -55.94
CA LYS A 530 51.67 -32.90 -57.07
C LYS A 530 53.03 -33.61 -57.00
N ARG A 531 53.74 -33.53 -55.86
CA ARG A 531 55.02 -34.26 -55.67
C ARG A 531 54.89 -35.77 -55.90
N ARG A 532 53.80 -36.40 -55.45
CA ARG A 532 53.53 -37.83 -55.68
C ARG A 532 53.20 -38.12 -57.15
N ALA A 533 52.57 -37.20 -57.88
CA ALA A 533 52.36 -37.31 -59.31
C ALA A 533 53.67 -37.14 -60.09
N ASP A 534 54.54 -36.21 -59.68
CA ASP A 534 55.88 -36.04 -60.22
C ASP A 534 56.70 -37.33 -60.00
N GLN A 535 56.73 -37.88 -58.77
CA GLN A 535 57.35 -39.18 -58.45
C GLN A 535 56.76 -40.35 -59.24
N LEU A 536 55.44 -40.38 -59.48
CA LEU A 536 54.82 -41.40 -60.33
C LEU A 536 55.19 -41.24 -61.82
N SER A 537 55.61 -40.06 -62.26
CA SER A 537 56.19 -39.87 -63.60
C SER A 537 57.65 -40.37 -63.66
N GLU A 538 58.44 -40.13 -62.61
CA GLU A 538 59.80 -40.68 -62.47
C GLU A 538 59.78 -42.22 -62.42
N ILE A 539 58.85 -42.81 -61.66
CA ILE A 539 58.67 -44.27 -61.59
C ILE A 539 58.28 -44.83 -62.96
N LYS A 540 57.39 -44.18 -63.71
CA LYS A 540 57.06 -44.61 -65.08
C LYS A 540 58.23 -44.50 -66.03
N GLU A 541 59.04 -43.44 -65.94
CA GLU A 541 60.29 -43.38 -66.70
C GLU A 541 61.25 -44.50 -66.32
N MET A 542 61.27 -44.94 -65.05
CA MET A 542 62.07 -46.07 -64.58
C MET A 542 61.52 -47.41 -65.09
N GLU A 543 60.21 -47.64 -65.08
CA GLU A 543 59.57 -48.80 -65.75
C GLU A 543 59.92 -48.81 -67.25
N ASP A 544 59.88 -47.66 -67.92
CA ASP A 544 60.26 -47.50 -69.32
C ASP A 544 61.75 -47.74 -69.57
N LYS A 545 62.63 -47.50 -68.58
CA LYS A 545 64.06 -47.80 -68.64
C LYS A 545 64.32 -49.27 -68.32
N GLU A 546 63.60 -49.86 -67.39
CA GLU A 546 63.67 -51.28 -67.02
C GLU A 546 63.18 -52.18 -68.17
N ASN A 547 62.08 -51.84 -68.83
CA ASN A 547 61.62 -52.53 -70.04
C ASN A 547 62.67 -52.48 -71.16
N LYS A 548 63.30 -51.32 -71.40
CA LYS A 548 64.40 -51.17 -72.38
C LYS A 548 65.69 -51.89 -71.95
N LEU A 549 65.93 -52.07 -70.65
CA LEU A 549 67.01 -52.91 -70.13
C LEU A 549 66.69 -54.40 -70.28
N LYS A 550 65.42 -54.79 -70.14
CA LYS A 550 64.95 -56.16 -70.36
C LYS A 550 64.97 -56.55 -71.83
N GLU A 551 64.60 -55.67 -72.74
CA GLU A 551 64.82 -55.84 -74.19
C GLU A 551 66.31 -56.00 -74.52
N LYS A 552 67.19 -55.28 -73.81
CA LYS A 552 68.65 -55.47 -73.93
C LYS A 552 69.14 -56.79 -73.32
N GLN A 553 68.56 -57.23 -72.21
CA GLN A 553 68.82 -58.52 -71.57
C GLN A 553 68.45 -59.65 -72.55
N ASP A 554 67.20 -59.67 -73.03
CA ASP A 554 66.70 -60.59 -74.05
C ASP A 554 67.53 -60.59 -75.36
N MET A 555 68.27 -59.51 -75.65
CA MET A 555 69.17 -59.38 -76.80
C MET A 555 70.63 -59.74 -76.48
N LEU A 556 71.03 -59.71 -75.22
CA LEU A 556 72.30 -60.21 -74.70
C LEU A 556 72.21 -61.72 -74.50
N ASP A 557 71.17 -62.22 -73.84
CA ASP A 557 70.92 -63.65 -73.63
C ASP A 557 70.86 -64.41 -74.98
N LYS A 558 70.23 -63.82 -76.02
CA LYS A 558 70.27 -64.37 -77.39
C LYS A 558 71.65 -64.32 -78.05
N LYS A 559 72.48 -63.33 -77.71
CA LYS A 559 73.88 -63.28 -78.17
C LYS A 559 74.75 -64.28 -77.41
N GLU A 560 74.48 -64.50 -76.12
CA GLU A 560 75.14 -65.50 -75.30
C GLU A 560 74.77 -66.90 -75.79
N GLU A 561 73.50 -67.19 -76.09
CA GLU A 561 73.07 -68.45 -76.71
C GLU A 561 73.70 -68.67 -78.12
N MET A 562 73.90 -67.61 -78.91
CA MET A 562 74.65 -67.68 -80.18
C MET A 562 76.15 -67.87 -79.96
N LEU A 563 76.73 -67.26 -78.93
CA LEU A 563 78.14 -67.42 -78.56
C LEU A 563 78.42 -68.79 -77.95
N GLU A 564 77.50 -69.36 -77.16
CA GLU A 564 77.61 -70.73 -76.64
C GLU A 564 77.57 -71.74 -77.78
N LYS A 565 76.67 -71.58 -78.76
CA LYS A 565 76.67 -72.41 -79.98
C LYS A 565 77.98 -72.25 -80.76
N GLY A 566 78.47 -71.02 -80.94
CA GLY A 566 79.79 -70.76 -81.51
C GLY A 566 80.95 -71.36 -80.70
N ILE A 567 80.85 -71.41 -79.38
CA ILE A 567 81.83 -72.03 -78.48
C ILE A 567 81.74 -73.56 -78.52
N GLU A 568 80.56 -74.15 -78.72
CA GLU A 568 80.42 -75.60 -78.95
C GLU A 568 80.91 -76.03 -80.33
N GLU A 569 80.74 -75.19 -81.36
CA GLU A 569 81.34 -75.38 -82.68
C GLU A 569 82.87 -75.24 -82.60
N LEU A 570 83.37 -74.16 -81.99
CA LEU A 570 84.80 -73.96 -81.76
C LEU A 570 85.43 -75.06 -80.89
N LYS A 571 84.74 -75.60 -79.87
CA LYS A 571 85.22 -76.76 -79.10
C LYS A 571 85.31 -78.05 -79.93
N LYS A 572 84.45 -78.22 -80.94
CA LYS A 572 84.52 -79.34 -81.90
C LYS A 572 85.71 -79.18 -82.87
N GLU A 573 86.07 -77.95 -83.25
CA GLU A 573 87.27 -77.68 -84.06
C GLU A 573 88.58 -77.69 -83.24
N GLU A 574 88.57 -77.13 -82.03
CA GLU A 574 89.72 -77.04 -81.12
C GLU A 574 90.24 -78.43 -80.72
N GLY A 575 89.34 -79.41 -80.59
CA GLY A 575 89.68 -80.82 -80.39
C GLY A 575 90.58 -81.44 -81.48
N MET A 576 90.70 -80.83 -82.66
CA MET A 576 91.59 -81.27 -83.74
C MET A 576 92.84 -80.39 -83.94
N LEU A 577 92.96 -79.22 -83.31
CA LEU A 577 93.91 -78.18 -83.73
C LEU A 577 94.69 -77.47 -82.60
N LYS A 578 95.43 -78.25 -81.77
CA LYS A 578 96.80 -77.98 -81.20
C LYS A 578 97.06 -78.93 -80.02
N LYS A 579 98.26 -79.50 -79.77
CA LYS A 579 99.48 -79.70 -80.58
C LYS A 579 100.14 -78.48 -81.29
N LYS A 580 100.24 -77.32 -80.60
CA LYS A 580 101.43 -76.41 -80.61
C LYS A 580 101.18 -75.05 -79.91
N ALA A 581 102.13 -74.70 -79.03
CA ALA A 581 102.78 -73.39 -78.89
C ALA A 581 102.03 -72.10 -78.41
N TYR A 582 102.57 -71.58 -77.29
CA TYR A 582 103.09 -70.19 -77.07
C TYR A 582 102.22 -69.03 -76.50
N ARG A 583 102.75 -68.47 -75.38
CA ARG A 583 102.89 -67.06 -74.90
C ARG A 583 101.72 -66.04 -75.04
N VAL A 584 101.28 -65.27 -74.02
CA VAL A 584 101.95 -64.37 -73.01
C VAL A 584 102.48 -63.04 -73.62
N PRO A 585 102.23 -61.82 -73.08
CA PRO A 585 101.18 -61.28 -72.16
C PRO A 585 100.64 -59.87 -72.63
N VAL A 586 100.47 -58.88 -71.70
CA VAL A 586 100.22 -57.40 -71.87
C VAL A 586 98.74 -56.97 -72.08
N SER A 587 98.20 -55.82 -71.60
CA SER A 587 98.37 -54.96 -70.40
C SER A 587 97.28 -53.83 -70.38
N GLU A 588 97.17 -53.10 -69.26
CA GLU A 588 97.03 -51.62 -69.19
C GLU A 588 95.66 -50.86 -69.30
N LEU A 589 95.64 -49.69 -68.64
CA LEU A 589 94.77 -48.48 -68.81
C LEU A 589 93.27 -48.52 -68.37
N GLU A 590 92.63 -47.45 -67.84
CA GLU A 590 93.09 -46.30 -67.01
C GLU A 590 91.89 -45.40 -66.52
N MET A 591 92.15 -44.40 -65.64
CA MET A 591 91.43 -43.09 -65.50
C MET A 591 89.95 -43.06 -64.98
N LYS A 592 89.38 -41.98 -64.37
CA LYS A 592 89.85 -40.85 -63.52
C LYS A 592 88.67 -40.08 -62.87
N GLY A 593 88.92 -39.37 -61.75
CA GLY A 593 88.25 -38.11 -61.35
C GLY A 593 86.93 -38.17 -60.55
N THR A 594 86.47 -37.12 -59.84
CA THR A 594 87.11 -35.80 -59.51
C THR A 594 86.33 -35.00 -58.43
N SER A 595 87.04 -34.35 -57.47
CA SER A 595 86.66 -33.12 -56.67
C SER A 595 85.36 -33.08 -55.85
N GLY A 596 85.17 -32.27 -54.78
CA GLY A 596 85.99 -31.28 -54.03
C GLY A 596 85.15 -30.72 -52.85
N VAL A 597 85.68 -30.37 -51.65
CA VAL A 597 86.40 -29.11 -51.26
C VAL A 597 85.47 -27.87 -51.25
N VAL A 598 85.36 -27.00 -50.22
CA VAL A 598 85.67 -27.00 -48.76
C VAL A 598 84.96 -25.78 -48.10
N GLU A 599 85.43 -25.25 -46.96
CA GLU A 599 85.08 -23.95 -46.30
C GLU A 599 83.77 -23.86 -45.46
N GLU A 600 83.69 -23.00 -44.44
CA GLU A 600 84.43 -22.82 -43.15
C GLU A 600 83.97 -21.49 -42.47
N ALA A 601 84.20 -21.35 -41.16
CA ALA A 601 84.17 -20.12 -40.35
C ALA A 601 82.89 -19.23 -40.30
N SER A 602 82.28 -19.18 -39.11
CA SER A 602 82.23 -17.92 -38.32
C SER A 602 81.78 -18.18 -36.88
N LYS A 603 82.09 -17.24 -35.96
CA LYS A 603 81.84 -17.35 -34.52
C LYS A 603 81.45 -15.98 -33.95
N ALA A 604 80.78 -16.01 -32.81
CA ALA A 604 80.59 -14.89 -31.86
C ALA A 604 79.72 -13.68 -32.31
N GLU A 605 78.39 -13.79 -32.16
CA GLU A 605 77.53 -12.60 -31.96
C GLU A 605 76.22 -12.90 -31.19
N LYS A 606 76.30 -13.46 -29.96
CA LYS A 606 75.12 -13.71 -29.08
C LYS A 606 75.37 -13.34 -27.60
N SER A 607 75.67 -12.06 -27.35
CA SER A 607 75.86 -11.49 -25.99
C SER A 607 74.66 -10.65 -25.52
N SER A 608 74.05 -9.89 -26.44
CA SER A 608 72.98 -8.93 -26.15
C SER A 608 71.66 -9.59 -25.72
N THR A 609 71.33 -10.76 -26.27
CA THR A 609 70.09 -11.49 -25.94
C THR A 609 70.10 -12.04 -24.52
N LEU A 610 71.20 -12.69 -24.11
CA LEU A 610 71.34 -13.24 -22.75
C LEU A 610 71.21 -12.14 -21.68
N THR A 611 71.75 -10.95 -21.99
CA THR A 611 71.63 -9.76 -21.12
C THR A 611 70.17 -9.30 -20.97
N ILE A 612 69.33 -9.46 -21.99
CA ILE A 612 67.91 -9.10 -21.92
C ILE A 612 67.10 -10.12 -21.12
N TYR A 613 67.33 -11.43 -21.30
CA TYR A 613 66.64 -12.46 -20.51
C TYR A 613 66.93 -12.31 -19.01
N ASN A 614 68.18 -12.07 -18.62
CA ASN A 614 68.54 -11.83 -17.21
C ASN A 614 67.83 -10.60 -16.61
N LEU A 615 67.57 -9.56 -17.41
CA LEU A 615 66.80 -8.38 -16.96
C LEU A 615 65.29 -8.67 -16.88
N ILE A 616 64.73 -9.48 -17.79
CA ILE A 616 63.34 -9.94 -17.74
C ILE A 616 63.11 -10.76 -16.46
N GLU A 617 64.03 -11.65 -16.11
CA GLU A 617 63.98 -12.45 -14.88
C GLU A 617 64.08 -11.57 -13.62
N GLN A 618 64.98 -10.58 -13.59
CA GLN A 618 65.04 -9.59 -12.49
C GLN A 618 63.74 -8.79 -12.37
N ALA A 619 63.12 -8.39 -13.48
CA ALA A 619 61.83 -7.71 -13.45
C ALA A 619 60.69 -8.62 -12.95
N ARG A 620 60.71 -9.92 -13.28
CA ARG A 620 59.76 -10.92 -12.73
C ARG A 620 59.91 -11.10 -11.22
N ASN A 621 61.14 -11.11 -10.71
CA ASN A 621 61.37 -11.18 -9.27
C ASN A 621 60.84 -9.94 -8.55
N LEU A 622 61.12 -8.73 -9.06
CA LEU A 622 60.56 -7.48 -8.53
C LEU A 622 59.01 -7.45 -8.55
N ILE A 623 58.37 -8.03 -9.56
CA ILE A 623 56.91 -8.22 -9.61
C ILE A 623 56.43 -9.15 -8.48
N SER A 624 57.13 -10.25 -8.23
CA SER A 624 56.79 -11.18 -7.13
C SER A 624 56.99 -10.57 -5.73
N GLU A 625 57.87 -9.58 -5.62
CA GLU A 625 58.10 -8.77 -4.42
C GLU A 625 57.12 -7.57 -4.30
N ASN A 626 56.21 -7.40 -5.28
CA ASN A 626 55.27 -6.27 -5.44
C ASN A 626 55.94 -4.90 -5.67
N ASN A 627 57.21 -4.85 -6.08
CA ASN A 627 57.95 -3.62 -6.39
C ASN A 627 57.76 -3.20 -7.86
N TYR A 628 56.52 -2.82 -8.18
CA TYR A 628 56.08 -2.57 -9.55
C TYR A 628 56.77 -1.37 -10.24
N ASP A 629 57.13 -0.31 -9.50
CA ASP A 629 57.81 0.84 -10.10
C ASP A 629 59.27 0.52 -10.46
N GLU A 630 59.98 -0.30 -9.70
CA GLU A 630 61.30 -0.79 -10.11
C GLU A 630 61.21 -1.78 -11.27
N ALA A 631 60.22 -2.69 -11.27
CA ALA A 631 59.97 -3.60 -12.40
C ALA A 631 59.68 -2.83 -13.70
N LYS A 632 58.93 -1.72 -13.63
CA LYS A 632 58.60 -0.81 -14.73
C LYS A 632 59.80 0.01 -15.22
N ASN A 633 60.73 0.37 -14.32
CA ASN A 633 62.02 0.94 -14.68
C ASN A 633 62.92 -0.08 -15.38
N MET A 634 62.96 -1.34 -14.91
CA MET A 634 63.65 -2.44 -15.59
C MET A 634 63.04 -2.72 -16.97
N TYR A 635 61.71 -2.78 -17.09
CA TYR A 635 61.00 -2.89 -18.37
C TYR A 635 61.42 -1.78 -19.36
N SER A 636 61.51 -0.54 -18.89
CA SER A 636 61.96 0.61 -19.69
C SER A 636 63.42 0.51 -20.15
N ARG A 637 64.26 -0.24 -19.42
CA ARG A 637 65.66 -0.55 -19.80
C ARG A 637 65.72 -1.72 -20.80
N ILE A 638 64.92 -2.77 -20.57
CA ILE A 638 64.73 -3.92 -21.47
C ILE A 638 64.25 -3.45 -22.84
N GLN A 639 63.24 -2.57 -22.91
CA GLN A 639 62.69 -2.07 -24.17
C GLN A 639 63.72 -1.30 -25.01
N LYS A 640 64.66 -0.57 -24.37
CA LYS A 640 65.77 0.10 -25.05
C LYS A 640 66.73 -0.91 -25.68
N LEU A 641 67.20 -1.89 -24.90
CA LEU A 641 68.09 -2.96 -25.39
C LEU A 641 67.43 -3.81 -26.49
N TYR A 642 66.15 -4.13 -26.33
CA TYR A 642 65.36 -4.84 -27.35
C TYR A 642 65.33 -4.10 -28.69
N SER A 643 65.20 -2.77 -28.67
CA SER A 643 65.21 -1.99 -29.92
C SER A 643 66.54 -2.12 -30.69
N GLN A 644 67.66 -2.27 -29.94
CA GLN A 644 69.03 -2.37 -30.45
C GLN A 644 69.44 -3.76 -30.96
N LEU A 645 68.66 -4.82 -30.71
CA LEU A 645 68.93 -6.15 -31.30
C LEU A 645 68.86 -6.08 -32.83
N LEU A 646 69.91 -6.50 -33.55
CA LEU A 646 69.93 -6.47 -35.01
C LEU A 646 69.24 -7.69 -35.65
N ASP A 647 69.36 -8.87 -35.03
CA ASP A 647 68.71 -10.09 -35.50
C ASP A 647 67.18 -10.07 -35.33
N ILE A 648 66.48 -10.49 -36.38
CA ILE A 648 65.02 -10.57 -36.46
C ILE A 648 64.50 -11.84 -35.77
N GLU A 649 65.25 -12.94 -35.76
CA GLU A 649 64.81 -14.17 -35.07
C GLU A 649 64.89 -14.04 -33.56
N ASP A 650 66.02 -13.58 -33.04
CA ASP A 650 66.16 -13.34 -31.61
C ASP A 650 65.25 -12.18 -31.13
N LYS A 651 64.97 -11.15 -31.97
CA LYS A 651 63.88 -10.20 -31.69
C LYS A 651 62.53 -10.90 -31.55
N LYS A 652 62.16 -11.82 -32.45
CA LYS A 652 60.87 -12.55 -32.37
C LYS A 652 60.74 -13.40 -31.10
N LYS A 653 61.83 -14.01 -30.62
CA LYS A 653 61.84 -14.82 -29.38
C LYS A 653 61.59 -13.92 -28.17
N VAL A 654 62.42 -12.90 -28.00
CA VAL A 654 62.38 -11.96 -26.86
C VAL A 654 61.08 -11.12 -26.83
N TYR A 655 60.46 -10.85 -27.99
CA TYR A 655 59.25 -10.02 -28.08
C TYR A 655 58.07 -10.52 -27.24
N TYR A 656 57.83 -11.83 -27.21
CA TYR A 656 56.69 -12.39 -26.49
C TYR A 656 56.85 -12.28 -24.98
N GLU A 657 58.04 -12.55 -24.45
CA GLU A 657 58.34 -12.42 -23.02
C GLU A 657 58.32 -10.95 -22.55
N ILE A 658 58.73 -10.00 -23.41
CA ILE A 658 58.56 -8.57 -23.13
C ILE A 658 57.08 -8.19 -23.08
N MET A 659 56.24 -8.72 -23.99
CA MET A 659 54.80 -8.45 -23.98
C MET A 659 54.07 -9.08 -22.78
N GLU A 660 54.49 -10.28 -22.38
CA GLU A 660 54.01 -10.96 -21.17
C GLU A 660 54.39 -10.15 -19.92
N LEU A 661 55.68 -9.86 -19.72
CA LEU A 661 56.20 -9.03 -18.63
C LEU A 661 55.50 -7.67 -18.52
N LYS A 662 55.22 -7.01 -19.66
CA LYS A 662 54.46 -5.75 -19.66
C LYS A 662 53.06 -5.94 -19.10
N THR A 663 52.39 -7.01 -19.50
CA THR A 663 51.02 -7.33 -19.09
C THR A 663 50.97 -7.66 -17.60
N ASP A 664 51.97 -8.39 -17.09
CA ASP A 664 52.10 -8.73 -15.67
C ASP A 664 52.28 -7.46 -14.80
N ILE A 665 53.10 -6.49 -15.25
CA ILE A 665 53.27 -5.19 -14.58
C ILE A 665 51.97 -4.36 -14.64
N GLU A 666 51.30 -4.30 -15.80
CA GLU A 666 50.05 -3.54 -15.94
C GLU A 666 48.88 -4.14 -15.16
N LEU A 667 48.82 -5.47 -14.99
CA LEU A 667 47.84 -6.12 -14.13
C LEU A 667 48.19 -5.96 -12.64
N GLY A 668 49.46 -6.08 -12.26
CA GLY A 668 49.92 -5.91 -10.88
C GLY A 668 49.75 -4.49 -10.33
N MET A 669 49.80 -3.46 -11.19
CA MET A 669 49.47 -2.08 -10.81
C MET A 669 47.94 -1.79 -10.74
N LEU A 670 47.08 -2.77 -11.02
CA LEU A 670 45.62 -2.63 -11.05
C LEU A 670 44.88 -3.44 -9.97
N GLY A 671 45.62 -4.23 -9.17
CA GLY A 671 45.12 -5.01 -8.03
C GLY A 671 45.38 -4.34 -6.69
#